data_AF-A0A0T5ZTW0-F1
#
_entry.id   AF-A0A0T5ZTW0-F1
#
_cell.length_a   1.000
_cell.length_b   1.000
_cell.length_c   1.000
_cell.angle_alpha   90.00
_cell.angle_beta   90.00
_cell.angle_gamma   90.00
#
_symmetry.space_group_name_H-M   'P 1'
#
loop_
_entity.id
_entity.type
_entity.pdbx_description
1 polymer ?
#
loop_
_entity_poly.entity_id
_entity_poly.type
_entity_poly.pdbx_seq_one_letter_code
_entity_poly.pdbx_strand_id
1 'polypeptide(L)'
;MKANENYNLASYVNTSMDIRYSILHGWQSLPERLPSDLDIAIAPEDLKKLERRLRDNGNGELVQLLQHETSCYYFVLAVGEENCIRFIPVDTAVDYRRDGRVYFTAKELLAGRQEWNGLWVAAPEVEFAYLLVKKVSKCVLPDHQKVRLQVLHELLGEEAYSVARRLFGTRWGEHLLHWLTHSDWATFEANLPSLKRALRWEVVKRDPLNPLRYWIPEIKRVWRRWRYPTGLFVVVLGPDGAGKSTLIQHLQKNLGGAFRRTTVFHFRPSLFGRDKAGGSETNPHGKSPRPWLLSVLKIHYYLFDYVLGYLHKVRPRLVRSTLVLFDRYYDDLLVDPRRYRYDGPQWLIKLARKFIPQPGLFLILDVPEEQLLERKQEASLDEMRRQREAYRQLAMELPDAVLLDGSSPAKKVARNASEVALDYLHERYFKRRHLWFNSDLETIDWLSSILSSDHEEGHFAELDAIGKNSKAEWQTNDSFGWLKIKDGRGYLIPLKFQKAGVRALDLYNAQNSKARIAKKLLTIGLKLNMSRFLLPRVYMTIRRDVNAKENSKILLEYIKDVLKIKDLTFAISLGTPGPHRKPVIQLVAPDGKTLGYAKVGWNEATNVLVKHEAEILQQLSNVPFNSFLTPSVLYAGWWADRFICIQSCPEGKTEFAPRRLTSHYLFILKELSDFHKCQILHKESSFWKNLLQRIESIQSAYYRYVLEQGVCRVEKWLGNASLPFHMRHGDFAPWNAYKMNGKLFLFDWEYADREALGGWDLFHFIVQTLWLLEKRTPPEIYNAVLKNEMNSQFMETYLEYLGLDKDAIHILFSLYLLDRLAFYASEEKTGFHKLQHLTNLVSLCVYGKEHQ
;
A
#
# COMPACT_ATOMS: atom_id res chain seq x y z
N MET A 1 -9.90 -17.56 -30.76
CA MET A 1 -10.82 -16.42 -30.90
C MET A 1 -11.80 -16.38 -29.71
N LYS A 2 -11.28 -16.28 -28.48
CA LYS A 2 -12.01 -16.15 -27.18
C LYS A 2 -11.13 -15.36 -26.20
N ALA A 3 -10.79 -14.12 -26.54
CA ALA A 3 -9.88 -13.28 -25.73
C ALA A 3 -10.35 -11.82 -25.53
N ASN A 4 -11.52 -11.43 -26.06
CA ASN A 4 -11.95 -10.02 -26.05
C ASN A 4 -13.13 -9.71 -25.10
N GLU A 5 -13.70 -10.68 -24.38
CA GLU A 5 -14.93 -10.43 -23.61
C GLU A 5 -14.73 -9.84 -22.20
N ASN A 6 -13.52 -9.83 -21.63
CA ASN A 6 -13.34 -9.48 -20.19
C ASN A 6 -12.67 -8.12 -19.87
N TYR A 7 -12.22 -7.34 -20.85
CA TYR A 7 -11.41 -6.12 -20.60
C TYR A 7 -12.00 -4.84 -21.20
N ASN A 8 -13.33 -4.71 -21.16
CA ASN A 8 -14.02 -3.51 -21.60
C ASN A 8 -13.99 -2.46 -20.47
N LEU A 9 -13.83 -1.16 -20.75
CA LEU A 9 -14.03 -0.11 -19.75
C LEU A 9 -15.38 -0.26 -19.02
N ALA A 10 -16.36 -0.81 -19.74
CA ALA A 10 -17.63 -1.23 -19.19
C ALA A 10 -17.49 -2.19 -17.98
N SER A 11 -16.57 -3.15 -17.93
CA SER A 11 -16.43 -4.02 -16.75
C SER A 11 -15.88 -3.31 -15.51
N TYR A 12 -15.13 -2.23 -15.69
CA TYR A 12 -14.58 -1.43 -14.58
C TYR A 12 -15.52 -0.30 -14.13
N VAL A 13 -16.38 0.20 -15.02
CA VAL A 13 -17.26 1.37 -14.77
C VAL A 13 -18.72 0.97 -14.62
N ASN A 14 -19.18 -0.09 -15.30
CA ASN A 14 -20.56 -0.51 -15.40
C ASN A 14 -20.80 -1.87 -14.72
N THR A 15 -21.97 -2.04 -14.08
CA THR A 15 -22.73 -3.31 -13.83
C THR A 15 -23.72 -3.26 -12.64
N SER A 16 -24.04 -2.10 -12.07
CA SER A 16 -25.24 -1.94 -11.19
C SER A 16 -25.47 -0.48 -10.79
N MET A 17 -26.73 -0.10 -10.55
CA MET A 17 -27.34 1.23 -10.36
C MET A 17 -26.72 2.21 -9.32
N ASP A 18 -25.51 1.97 -8.82
CA ASP A 18 -24.96 2.65 -7.63
C ASP A 18 -24.00 3.82 -7.93
N ILE A 19 -23.54 3.99 -9.18
CA ILE A 19 -22.63 5.10 -9.56
C ILE A 19 -23.30 5.98 -10.62
N ARG A 20 -23.51 7.27 -10.32
CA ARG A 20 -24.03 8.25 -11.28
C ARG A 20 -22.88 8.82 -12.09
N TYR A 21 -22.69 8.30 -13.30
CA TYR A 21 -21.69 8.77 -14.26
C TYR A 21 -22.31 9.03 -15.64
N SER A 22 -21.55 9.70 -16.51
CA SER A 22 -21.89 9.88 -17.92
C SER A 22 -20.61 10.01 -18.76
N ILE A 23 -20.53 9.27 -19.85
CA ILE A 23 -19.47 9.45 -20.85
C ILE A 23 -19.82 10.67 -21.71
N LEU A 24 -18.92 11.66 -21.74
CA LEU A 24 -19.22 12.98 -22.30
C LEU A 24 -19.09 13.06 -23.82
N HIS A 25 -18.24 12.25 -24.44
CA HIS A 25 -18.06 12.14 -25.90
C HIS A 25 -17.22 10.91 -26.25
N GLY A 26 -17.20 10.52 -27.53
CA GLY A 26 -16.35 9.42 -28.03
C GLY A 26 -16.85 8.02 -27.70
N TRP A 27 -18.03 7.90 -27.12
CA TRP A 27 -18.66 6.62 -26.78
C TRP A 27 -19.08 5.83 -28.02
N GLN A 28 -19.30 6.47 -29.17
CA GLN A 28 -19.78 5.83 -30.41
C GLN A 28 -18.80 4.78 -30.97
N SER A 29 -17.51 4.86 -30.61
CA SER A 29 -16.50 3.89 -31.03
C SER A 29 -16.35 2.70 -30.08
N LEU A 30 -17.11 2.65 -28.99
CA LEU A 30 -17.08 1.54 -28.04
C LEU A 30 -18.02 0.40 -28.49
N PRO A 31 -17.70 -0.88 -28.23
CA PRO A 31 -16.48 -1.37 -27.57
C PRO A 31 -15.29 -1.56 -28.52
N GLU A 32 -15.49 -1.42 -29.84
CA GLU A 32 -14.55 -1.77 -30.90
C GLU A 32 -13.19 -1.07 -30.77
N ARG A 33 -13.19 0.19 -30.33
CA ARG A 33 -11.99 0.99 -30.10
C ARG A 33 -12.14 1.88 -28.87
N LEU A 34 -11.27 1.70 -27.89
CA LEU A 34 -11.18 2.56 -26.70
C LEU A 34 -10.43 3.85 -27.09
N PRO A 35 -11.10 5.01 -27.19
CA PRO A 35 -10.46 6.24 -27.60
C PRO A 35 -9.53 6.75 -26.50
N SER A 36 -8.41 7.37 -26.89
CA SER A 36 -7.45 7.96 -25.93
C SER A 36 -8.03 9.10 -25.08
N ASP A 37 -9.15 9.68 -25.53
CA ASP A 37 -9.77 10.90 -25.03
C ASP A 37 -11.18 10.64 -24.47
N LEU A 38 -11.43 9.48 -23.86
CA LEU A 38 -12.72 9.23 -23.22
C LEU A 38 -12.83 10.03 -21.92
N ASP A 39 -13.74 11.00 -21.85
CA ASP A 39 -13.97 11.81 -20.65
C ASP A 39 -15.24 11.35 -19.94
N ILE A 40 -15.11 11.00 -18.67
CA ILE A 40 -16.22 10.52 -17.85
C ILE A 40 -16.57 11.61 -16.83
N ALA A 41 -17.80 12.09 -16.84
CA ALA A 41 -18.36 12.87 -15.72
C ALA A 41 -18.88 11.92 -14.64
N ILE A 42 -18.65 12.26 -13.37
CA ILE A 42 -19.16 11.50 -12.23
C ILE A 42 -19.71 12.42 -11.15
N ALA A 43 -20.77 11.99 -10.47
CA ALA A 43 -21.30 12.73 -9.34
C ALA A 43 -20.23 12.80 -8.21
N PRO A 44 -20.08 13.94 -7.52
CA PRO A 44 -19.06 14.11 -6.47
C PRO A 44 -19.17 13.05 -5.38
N GLU A 45 -20.40 12.64 -5.04
CA GLU A 45 -20.68 11.68 -3.98
C GLU A 45 -20.29 10.24 -4.38
N ASP A 46 -20.27 9.94 -5.68
CA ASP A 46 -19.98 8.61 -6.21
C ASP A 46 -18.52 8.42 -6.62
N LEU A 47 -17.70 9.48 -6.64
CA LEU A 47 -16.26 9.39 -6.94
C LEU A 47 -15.53 8.39 -6.01
N LYS A 48 -15.92 8.36 -4.74
CA LYS A 48 -15.37 7.42 -3.75
C LYS A 48 -15.83 5.97 -4.00
N LYS A 49 -17.02 5.77 -4.57
CA LYS A 49 -17.50 4.44 -4.95
C LYS A 49 -16.73 3.93 -6.17
N LEU A 50 -16.49 4.80 -7.15
CA LEU A 50 -15.66 4.47 -8.31
C LEU A 50 -14.26 4.05 -7.89
N GLU A 51 -13.57 4.84 -7.07
CA GLU A 51 -12.22 4.47 -6.62
C GLU A 51 -12.20 3.13 -5.89
N ARG A 52 -13.20 2.84 -5.03
CA ARG A 52 -13.30 1.56 -4.35
C ARG A 52 -13.47 0.40 -5.33
N ARG A 53 -14.34 0.54 -6.34
CA ARG A 53 -14.48 -0.47 -7.39
C ARG A 53 -13.20 -0.66 -8.19
N LEU A 54 -12.53 0.43 -8.56
CA LEU A 54 -11.25 0.34 -9.28
C LEU A 54 -10.15 -0.31 -8.42
N ARG A 55 -10.20 -0.16 -7.10
CA ARG A 55 -9.24 -0.79 -6.20
C ARG A 55 -9.53 -2.28 -5.98
N ASP A 56 -10.81 -2.62 -5.78
CA ASP A 56 -11.25 -3.96 -5.36
C ASP A 56 -11.71 -4.81 -6.57
N ASN A 57 -11.23 -4.49 -7.78
CA ASN A 57 -11.68 -5.12 -9.03
C ASN A 57 -11.18 -6.57 -9.24
N GLY A 58 -10.20 -7.04 -8.44
CA GLY A 58 -9.63 -8.39 -8.50
C GLY A 58 -8.73 -8.72 -9.71
N ASN A 59 -8.76 -7.90 -10.77
CA ASN A 59 -8.11 -8.13 -12.07
C ASN A 59 -6.99 -7.11 -12.38
N GLY A 60 -6.58 -6.27 -11.43
CA GLY A 60 -5.52 -5.30 -11.65
C GLY A 60 -5.32 -4.34 -10.48
N GLU A 61 -4.11 -3.78 -10.40
CA GLU A 61 -3.68 -2.95 -9.30
C GLU A 61 -3.76 -1.46 -9.63
N LEU A 62 -4.33 -0.68 -8.71
CA LEU A 62 -4.32 0.77 -8.82
C LEU A 62 -2.94 1.32 -8.43
N VAL A 63 -2.12 1.63 -9.45
CA VAL A 63 -0.72 2.05 -9.26
C VAL A 63 -0.55 3.57 -9.27
N GLN A 64 -1.52 4.32 -9.82
CA GLN A 64 -1.40 5.77 -9.84
C GLN A 64 -2.74 6.52 -9.83
N LEU A 65 -2.72 7.69 -9.18
CA LEU A 65 -3.77 8.69 -9.24
C LEU A 65 -3.16 10.07 -9.51
N LEU A 66 -3.55 10.69 -10.62
CA LEU A 66 -3.13 12.02 -11.01
C LEU A 66 -4.31 12.98 -10.96
N GLN A 67 -4.24 13.94 -10.02
CA GLN A 67 -5.20 15.05 -9.98
C GLN A 67 -4.70 16.21 -10.87
N HIS A 68 -5.09 16.19 -12.14
CA HIS A 68 -4.55 17.12 -13.14
C HIS A 68 -5.22 18.49 -13.12
N GLU A 69 -6.45 18.56 -12.62
CA GLU A 69 -7.18 19.76 -12.20
C GLU A 69 -7.90 19.46 -10.88
N THR A 70 -8.44 20.48 -10.19
CA THR A 70 -9.04 20.30 -8.86
C THR A 70 -10.11 19.19 -8.80
N SER A 71 -10.92 19.04 -9.84
CA SER A 71 -12.04 18.09 -9.92
C SER A 71 -11.80 16.92 -10.88
N CYS A 72 -10.60 16.83 -11.48
CA CYS A 72 -10.28 15.84 -12.51
C CYS A 72 -9.24 14.85 -11.99
N TYR A 73 -9.61 13.57 -12.02
CA TYR A 73 -8.91 12.45 -11.42
C TYR A 73 -8.63 11.39 -12.50
N TYR A 74 -7.34 11.20 -12.77
CA TYR A 74 -6.86 10.20 -13.71
C TYR A 74 -6.28 9.02 -12.94
N PHE A 75 -7.03 7.93 -12.90
CA PHE A 75 -6.61 6.67 -12.32
C PHE A 75 -5.84 5.85 -13.36
N VAL A 76 -4.86 5.08 -12.89
CA VAL A 76 -4.11 4.13 -13.73
C VAL A 76 -4.11 2.78 -13.06
N LEU A 77 -4.78 1.82 -13.68
CA LEU A 77 -4.69 0.41 -13.29
C LEU A 77 -3.60 -0.28 -14.10
N ALA A 78 -2.82 -1.11 -13.43
CA ALA A 78 -1.88 -2.05 -14.05
C ALA A 78 -2.48 -3.46 -14.03
N VAL A 79 -2.57 -4.08 -15.19
CA VAL A 79 -3.07 -5.45 -15.37
C VAL A 79 -1.92 -6.29 -15.91
N GLY A 80 -1.58 -7.37 -15.19
CA GLY A 80 -0.58 -8.33 -15.65
C GLY A 80 -1.16 -9.26 -16.71
N GLU A 81 -0.55 -9.29 -17.89
CA GLU A 81 -0.78 -10.31 -18.92
C GLU A 81 0.47 -11.21 -19.02
N GLU A 82 0.36 -12.40 -19.63
CA GLU A 82 1.44 -13.41 -19.65
C GLU A 82 2.83 -12.85 -20.02
N ASN A 83 2.87 -11.87 -20.93
CA ASN A 83 4.10 -11.31 -21.49
C ASN A 83 4.24 -9.78 -21.41
N CYS A 84 3.25 -9.06 -20.89
CA CYS A 84 3.30 -7.59 -20.78
C CYS A 84 2.42 -7.06 -19.65
N ILE A 85 2.68 -5.82 -19.26
CA ILE A 85 1.82 -5.07 -18.35
C ILE A 85 0.97 -4.14 -19.20
N ARG A 86 -0.34 -4.26 -19.08
CA ARG A 86 -1.29 -3.35 -19.71
C ARG A 86 -1.72 -2.29 -18.70
N PHE A 87 -1.77 -1.04 -19.14
CA PHE A 87 -2.28 0.06 -18.32
C PHE A 87 -3.65 0.50 -18.81
N ILE A 88 -4.60 0.59 -17.87
CA ILE A 88 -5.96 1.05 -18.13
C ILE A 88 -6.11 2.43 -17.46
N PRO A 89 -6.08 3.52 -18.24
CA PRO A 89 -6.35 4.84 -17.71
C PRO A 89 -7.86 5.07 -17.58
N VAL A 90 -8.28 5.68 -16.47
CA VAL A 90 -9.66 6.11 -16.24
C VAL A 90 -9.63 7.60 -15.85
N ASP A 91 -9.96 8.48 -16.80
CA ASP A 91 -10.03 9.93 -16.57
C ASP A 91 -11.46 10.34 -16.22
N THR A 92 -11.62 10.84 -15.00
CA THR A 92 -12.93 11.20 -14.45
C THR A 92 -12.93 12.63 -13.97
N ALA A 93 -14.01 13.35 -14.26
CA ALA A 93 -14.21 14.72 -13.85
C ALA A 93 -15.51 14.84 -13.03
N VAL A 94 -15.43 15.55 -11.91
CA VAL A 94 -16.63 15.92 -11.14
C VAL A 94 -17.30 17.15 -11.75
N ASP A 95 -16.51 18.08 -12.27
CA ASP A 95 -16.98 19.27 -12.98
C ASP A 95 -16.02 19.57 -14.12
N TYR A 96 -16.48 20.32 -15.12
CA TYR A 96 -15.60 20.76 -16.19
C TYR A 96 -15.10 22.17 -15.88
N ARG A 97 -13.82 22.26 -15.54
CA ARG A 97 -13.12 23.51 -15.26
C ARG A 97 -11.93 23.65 -16.20
N ARG A 98 -11.65 24.87 -16.66
CA ARG A 98 -10.48 25.14 -17.51
C ARG A 98 -10.18 26.63 -17.51
N ASP A 99 -8.91 26.99 -17.69
CA ASP A 99 -8.53 28.37 -17.99
C ASP A 99 -9.00 29.42 -16.96
N GLY A 100 -9.06 29.05 -15.68
CA GLY A 100 -9.50 29.96 -14.62
C GLY A 100 -11.01 30.05 -14.43
N ARG A 101 -11.80 29.14 -15.03
CA ARG A 101 -13.27 29.12 -14.98
C ARG A 101 -13.81 27.71 -14.71
N VAL A 102 -14.96 27.63 -14.07
CA VAL A 102 -15.80 26.41 -13.97
C VAL A 102 -16.96 26.58 -14.94
N TYR A 103 -17.04 25.72 -15.97
CA TYR A 103 -18.03 25.85 -17.04
C TYR A 103 -19.26 24.97 -16.82
N PHE A 104 -19.07 23.76 -16.28
CA PHE A 104 -20.17 22.83 -16.03
C PHE A 104 -19.99 22.16 -14.67
N THR A 105 -21.06 22.08 -13.90
CA THR A 105 -21.16 21.27 -12.68
C THR A 105 -21.46 19.81 -13.00
N ALA A 106 -21.23 18.90 -12.05
CA ALA A 106 -21.63 17.49 -12.18
C ALA A 106 -23.10 17.35 -12.55
N LYS A 107 -23.98 18.14 -11.90
CA LYS A 107 -25.42 18.08 -12.13
C LYS A 107 -25.78 18.40 -13.58
N GLU A 108 -25.12 19.38 -14.18
CA GLU A 108 -25.33 19.75 -15.59
C GLU A 108 -24.76 18.69 -16.54
N LEU A 109 -23.59 18.13 -16.25
CA LEU A 109 -22.96 17.09 -17.09
C LEU A 109 -23.69 15.74 -17.04
N LEU A 110 -24.44 15.48 -15.97
CA LEU A 110 -25.20 14.25 -15.78
C LEU A 110 -26.70 14.41 -16.10
N ALA A 111 -27.15 15.62 -16.44
CA ALA A 111 -28.54 15.92 -16.73
C ALA A 111 -28.98 15.22 -18.01
N GLY A 112 -30.15 14.58 -17.99
CA GLY A 112 -30.75 13.94 -19.16
C GLY A 112 -29.94 12.80 -19.78
N ARG A 113 -28.90 12.29 -19.09
CA ARG A 113 -28.05 11.21 -19.60
C ARG A 113 -28.87 10.02 -20.10
N GLN A 114 -28.42 9.42 -21.19
CA GLN A 114 -29.12 8.34 -21.88
C GLN A 114 -28.35 7.03 -21.72
N GLU A 115 -29.06 5.92 -21.73
CA GLU A 115 -28.43 4.60 -21.74
C GLU A 115 -28.14 4.19 -23.19
N TRP A 116 -26.91 3.75 -23.44
CA TRP A 116 -26.45 3.30 -24.74
C TRP A 116 -25.54 2.08 -24.57
N ASN A 117 -25.94 0.92 -25.11
CA ASN A 117 -25.22 -0.35 -24.97
C ASN A 117 -24.81 -0.67 -23.52
N GLY A 118 -25.72 -0.40 -22.57
CA GLY A 118 -25.50 -0.55 -21.13
C GLY A 118 -24.65 0.53 -20.47
N LEU A 119 -24.12 1.50 -21.21
CA LEU A 119 -23.34 2.62 -20.68
C LEU A 119 -24.19 3.89 -20.55
N TRP A 120 -23.95 4.69 -19.52
CA TRP A 120 -24.51 6.04 -19.44
C TRP A 120 -23.70 7.03 -20.27
N VAL A 121 -24.35 7.68 -21.23
CA VAL A 121 -23.76 8.69 -22.13
C VAL A 121 -24.48 10.03 -21.98
N ALA A 122 -23.79 11.12 -22.31
CA ALA A 122 -24.35 12.46 -22.18
C ALA A 122 -25.56 12.66 -23.11
N ALA A 123 -26.54 13.43 -22.65
CA ALA A 123 -27.62 13.90 -23.51
C ALA A 123 -27.04 14.71 -24.69
N PRO A 124 -27.67 14.71 -25.88
CA PRO A 124 -27.19 15.47 -27.03
C PRO A 124 -26.87 16.94 -26.74
N GLU A 125 -27.73 17.64 -25.98
CA GLU A 125 -27.52 19.04 -25.59
C GLU A 125 -26.27 19.24 -24.72
N VAL A 126 -26.03 18.29 -23.81
CA VAL A 126 -24.88 18.30 -22.89
C VAL A 126 -23.60 17.98 -23.64
N GLU A 127 -23.60 16.97 -24.51
CA GLU A 127 -22.46 16.65 -25.37
C GLU A 127 -22.11 17.83 -26.28
N PHE A 128 -23.11 18.47 -26.91
CA PHE A 128 -22.91 19.64 -27.77
C PHE A 128 -22.29 20.81 -27.00
N ALA A 129 -22.86 21.16 -25.85
CA ALA A 129 -22.34 22.22 -24.98
C ALA A 129 -20.90 21.91 -24.51
N TYR A 130 -20.66 20.68 -24.06
CA TYR A 130 -19.36 20.22 -23.59
C TYR A 130 -18.29 20.30 -24.69
N LEU A 131 -18.60 19.81 -25.90
CA LEU A 131 -17.67 19.84 -27.04
C LEU A 131 -17.34 21.27 -27.44
N LEU A 132 -18.34 22.17 -27.57
CA LEU A 132 -18.11 23.57 -27.90
C LEU A 132 -17.16 24.23 -26.88
N VAL A 133 -17.47 24.11 -25.58
CA VAL A 133 -16.62 24.68 -24.52
C VAL A 133 -15.21 24.08 -24.56
N LYS A 134 -15.08 22.76 -24.70
CA LYS A 134 -13.78 22.07 -24.69
C LYS A 134 -12.90 22.45 -25.87
N LYS A 135 -13.45 22.45 -27.09
CA LYS A 135 -12.68 22.71 -28.32
C LYS A 135 -12.36 24.21 -28.46
N VAL A 136 -13.31 25.09 -28.14
CA VAL A 136 -13.05 26.54 -28.10
C VAL A 136 -12.02 26.87 -27.02
N SER A 137 -12.12 26.29 -25.82
CA SER A 137 -11.12 26.53 -24.77
C SER A 137 -9.72 26.02 -25.15
N LYS A 138 -9.62 24.93 -25.93
CA LYS A 138 -8.37 24.42 -26.48
C LYS A 138 -7.85 25.23 -27.68
N CYS A 139 -8.68 26.06 -28.31
CA CYS A 139 -8.42 26.70 -29.60
C CYS A 139 -8.01 25.70 -30.69
N VAL A 140 -8.59 24.50 -30.68
CA VAL A 140 -8.31 23.43 -31.66
C VAL A 140 -9.60 22.67 -31.94
N LEU A 141 -9.92 22.47 -33.22
CA LEU A 141 -11.12 21.77 -33.67
C LEU A 141 -10.75 20.63 -34.67
N PRO A 142 -10.53 19.40 -34.19
CA PRO A 142 -10.20 18.27 -35.08
C PRO A 142 -11.36 17.87 -35.99
N ASP A 143 -11.08 17.30 -37.16
CA ASP A 143 -12.11 17.00 -38.17
C ASP A 143 -13.20 16.02 -37.68
N HIS A 144 -12.85 14.98 -36.93
CA HIS A 144 -13.84 14.07 -36.34
C HIS A 144 -14.82 14.79 -35.38
N GLN A 145 -14.38 15.90 -34.77
CA GLN A 145 -15.23 16.72 -33.88
C GLN A 145 -16.07 17.72 -34.66
N LYS A 146 -15.60 18.19 -35.81
CA LYS A 146 -16.40 18.99 -36.75
C LYS A 146 -17.64 18.19 -37.18
N VAL A 147 -17.42 16.95 -37.63
CA VAL A 147 -18.49 16.01 -38.00
C VAL A 147 -19.45 15.77 -36.83
N ARG A 148 -18.93 15.52 -35.62
CA ARG A 148 -19.80 15.30 -34.46
C ARG A 148 -20.63 16.53 -34.09
N LEU A 149 -20.05 17.74 -34.17
CA LEU A 149 -20.77 18.99 -33.90
C LEU A 149 -21.86 19.27 -34.94
N GLN A 150 -21.66 18.92 -36.22
CA GLN A 150 -22.71 18.98 -37.25
C GLN A 150 -23.87 18.05 -36.90
N VAL A 151 -23.59 16.77 -36.61
CA VAL A 151 -24.62 15.79 -36.26
C VAL A 151 -25.42 16.24 -35.03
N LEU A 152 -24.75 16.81 -34.03
CA LEU A 152 -25.42 17.33 -32.83
C LEU A 152 -26.23 18.60 -33.12
N HIS A 153 -25.74 19.49 -33.98
CA HIS A 153 -26.48 20.68 -34.41
C HIS A 153 -27.78 20.29 -35.13
N GLU A 154 -27.69 19.38 -36.10
CA GLU A 154 -28.86 18.86 -36.84
C GLU A 154 -29.86 18.17 -35.91
N LEU A 155 -29.38 17.38 -34.96
CA LEU A 155 -30.22 16.66 -33.99
C LEU A 155 -30.96 17.61 -33.04
N LEU A 156 -30.33 18.72 -32.63
CA LEU A 156 -30.86 19.65 -31.64
C LEU A 156 -31.75 20.74 -32.22
N GLY A 157 -31.57 21.11 -33.50
CA GLY A 157 -32.34 22.18 -34.13
C GLY A 157 -32.32 23.49 -33.33
N GLU A 158 -33.49 24.01 -32.96
CA GLU A 158 -33.64 25.25 -32.17
C GLU A 158 -32.99 25.18 -30.79
N GLU A 159 -32.84 24.01 -30.19
CA GLU A 159 -32.17 23.88 -28.89
C GLU A 159 -30.68 24.23 -28.98
N ALA A 160 -30.03 23.96 -30.13
CA ALA A 160 -28.65 24.38 -30.37
C ALA A 160 -28.49 25.91 -30.29
N TYR A 161 -29.50 26.67 -30.71
CA TYR A 161 -29.56 28.13 -30.58
C TYR A 161 -29.53 28.58 -29.12
N SER A 162 -30.35 27.95 -28.29
CA SER A 162 -30.37 28.23 -26.85
C SER A 162 -29.01 27.95 -26.20
N VAL A 163 -28.38 26.83 -26.55
CA VAL A 163 -27.08 26.41 -25.99
C VAL A 163 -25.96 27.35 -26.41
N ALA A 164 -25.86 27.72 -27.69
CA ALA A 164 -24.79 28.59 -28.17
C ALA A 164 -24.92 30.02 -27.62
N ARG A 165 -26.13 30.59 -27.59
CA ARG A 165 -26.38 31.91 -26.99
C ARG A 165 -26.09 31.90 -25.50
N ARG A 166 -26.42 30.81 -24.81
CA ARG A 166 -26.03 30.62 -23.41
C ARG A 166 -24.51 30.58 -23.27
N LEU A 167 -23.76 29.89 -24.12
CA LEU A 167 -22.31 29.77 -23.91
C LEU A 167 -21.52 31.01 -24.34
N PHE A 168 -21.91 31.68 -25.43
CA PHE A 168 -21.11 32.72 -26.08
C PHE A 168 -21.78 34.11 -26.11
N GLY A 169 -23.01 34.23 -25.63
CA GLY A 169 -23.84 35.43 -25.73
C GLY A 169 -24.53 35.51 -27.09
N THR A 170 -25.45 36.48 -27.26
CA THR A 170 -26.28 36.62 -28.47
C THR A 170 -25.43 36.70 -29.75
N ARG A 171 -24.52 37.68 -29.83
CA ARG A 171 -23.73 37.95 -31.04
C ARG A 171 -22.86 36.75 -31.46
N TRP A 172 -22.02 36.25 -30.56
CA TRP A 172 -21.09 35.17 -30.88
C TRP A 172 -21.79 33.81 -30.99
N GLY A 173 -22.90 33.59 -30.27
CA GLY A 173 -23.71 32.40 -30.41
C GLY A 173 -24.37 32.29 -31.79
N GLU A 174 -24.93 33.40 -32.30
CA GLU A 174 -25.53 33.46 -33.65
C GLU A 174 -24.49 33.24 -34.75
N HIS A 175 -23.32 33.90 -34.66
CA HIS A 175 -22.23 33.67 -35.62
C HIS A 175 -21.75 32.21 -35.62
N LEU A 176 -21.60 31.61 -34.43
CA LEU A 176 -21.16 30.22 -34.30
C LEU A 176 -22.13 29.25 -34.99
N LEU A 177 -23.43 29.45 -34.83
CA LEU A 177 -24.45 28.60 -35.46
C LEU A 177 -24.56 28.84 -36.94
N HIS A 178 -24.37 30.08 -37.39
CA HIS A 178 -24.29 30.38 -38.81
C HIS A 178 -23.15 29.58 -39.46
N TRP A 179 -21.97 29.54 -38.84
CA TRP A 179 -20.83 28.75 -39.35
C TRP A 179 -21.09 27.24 -39.30
N LEU A 180 -21.72 26.74 -38.23
CA LEU A 180 -22.09 25.31 -38.16
C LEU A 180 -23.09 24.93 -39.25
N THR A 181 -24.10 25.76 -39.49
CA THR A 181 -25.15 25.51 -40.49
C THR A 181 -24.60 25.49 -41.92
N HIS A 182 -23.66 26.38 -42.23
CA HIS A 182 -23.03 26.46 -43.56
C HIS A 182 -21.75 25.63 -43.67
N SER A 183 -21.39 24.88 -42.63
CA SER A 183 -20.13 24.12 -42.56
C SER A 183 -18.89 24.98 -42.84
N ASP A 184 -18.93 26.27 -42.46
CA ASP A 184 -17.82 27.22 -42.63
C ASP A 184 -16.78 27.06 -41.52
N TRP A 185 -16.04 25.95 -41.59
CA TRP A 185 -15.03 25.59 -40.62
C TRP A 185 -13.84 26.55 -40.60
N ALA A 186 -13.49 27.10 -41.76
CA ALA A 186 -12.37 28.03 -41.88
C ALA A 186 -12.62 29.31 -41.05
N THR A 187 -13.81 29.89 -41.16
CA THR A 187 -14.17 31.07 -40.37
C THR A 187 -14.35 30.74 -38.90
N PHE A 188 -14.92 29.58 -38.55
CA PHE A 188 -15.01 29.14 -37.16
C PHE A 188 -13.61 29.02 -36.54
N GLU A 189 -12.69 28.28 -37.18
CA GLU A 189 -11.33 28.09 -36.67
C GLU A 189 -10.56 29.40 -36.51
N ALA A 190 -10.67 30.31 -37.49
CA ALA A 190 -10.07 31.64 -37.44
C ALA A 190 -10.57 32.47 -36.24
N ASN A 191 -11.81 32.24 -35.78
CA ASN A 191 -12.44 32.98 -34.69
C ASN A 191 -12.40 32.28 -33.31
N LEU A 192 -11.76 31.12 -33.17
CA LEU A 192 -11.64 30.41 -31.89
C LEU A 192 -11.10 31.29 -30.74
N PRO A 193 -10.08 32.15 -30.92
CA PRO A 193 -9.62 33.04 -29.84
C PRO A 193 -10.65 34.08 -29.40
N SER A 194 -11.50 34.53 -30.32
CA SER A 194 -12.59 35.49 -30.03
C SER A 194 -13.74 34.79 -29.31
N LEU A 195 -14.15 33.60 -29.77
CA LEU A 195 -15.12 32.76 -29.08
C LEU A 195 -14.67 32.40 -27.67
N LYS A 196 -13.39 32.10 -27.47
CA LYS A 196 -12.81 31.81 -26.16
C LYS A 196 -12.90 33.01 -25.20
N ARG A 197 -12.70 34.23 -25.70
CA ARG A 197 -12.90 35.46 -24.90
C ARG A 197 -14.37 35.66 -24.55
N ALA A 198 -15.27 35.49 -25.51
CA ALA A 198 -16.72 35.59 -25.30
C ALA A 198 -17.21 34.58 -24.25
N LEU A 199 -16.80 33.32 -24.39
CA LEU A 199 -17.10 32.24 -23.45
C LEU A 199 -16.65 32.57 -22.01
N ARG A 200 -15.41 33.04 -21.83
CA ARG A 200 -14.90 33.42 -20.50
C ARG A 200 -15.65 34.62 -19.91
N TRP A 201 -16.07 35.57 -20.74
CA TRP A 201 -16.81 36.75 -20.32
C TRP A 201 -18.22 36.40 -19.86
N GLU A 202 -18.95 35.59 -20.64
CA GLU A 202 -20.31 35.17 -20.30
C GLU A 202 -20.38 34.39 -18.99
N VAL A 203 -19.37 33.55 -18.70
CA VAL A 203 -19.28 32.86 -17.40
C VAL A 203 -19.14 33.84 -16.24
N VAL A 204 -18.27 34.85 -16.35
CA VAL A 204 -18.05 35.84 -15.27
C VAL A 204 -19.25 36.75 -15.11
N LYS A 205 -19.89 37.13 -16.21
CA LYS A 205 -21.10 37.96 -16.21
C LYS A 205 -22.25 37.30 -15.43
N ARG A 206 -22.36 35.97 -15.50
CA ARG A 206 -23.38 35.20 -14.77
C ARG A 206 -23.00 34.87 -13.34
N ASP A 207 -21.73 34.53 -13.11
CA ASP A 207 -21.19 34.20 -11.78
C ASP A 207 -19.85 34.93 -11.57
N PRO A 208 -19.87 36.14 -10.98
CA PRO A 208 -18.65 36.90 -10.69
C PRO A 208 -17.68 36.19 -9.73
N LEU A 209 -18.16 35.25 -8.92
CA LEU A 209 -17.34 34.47 -7.97
C LEU A 209 -16.71 33.22 -8.62
N ASN A 210 -17.06 32.89 -9.86
CA ASN A 210 -16.56 31.73 -10.58
C ASN A 210 -15.01 31.64 -10.63
N PRO A 211 -14.25 32.72 -10.90
CA PRO A 211 -12.79 32.66 -10.90
C PRO A 211 -12.19 32.32 -9.52
N LEU A 212 -12.81 32.81 -8.43
CA LEU A 212 -12.38 32.49 -7.07
C LEU A 212 -12.64 31.01 -6.74
N ARG A 213 -13.82 30.51 -7.11
CA ARG A 213 -14.18 29.08 -6.99
C ARG A 213 -13.24 28.17 -7.76
N TYR A 214 -12.68 28.64 -8.86
CA TYR A 214 -11.62 27.95 -9.59
C TYR A 214 -10.27 27.98 -8.84
N TRP A 215 -9.74 29.18 -8.53
CA TRP A 215 -8.34 29.34 -8.12
C TRP A 215 -8.03 28.90 -6.70
N ILE A 216 -8.96 29.07 -5.74
CA ILE A 216 -8.73 28.70 -4.33
C ILE A 216 -8.34 27.22 -4.19
N PRO A 217 -9.12 26.24 -4.68
CA PRO A 217 -8.73 24.83 -4.58
C PRO A 217 -7.60 24.45 -5.54
N GLU A 218 -7.43 25.19 -6.64
CA GLU A 218 -6.39 24.94 -7.62
C GLU A 218 -4.99 25.25 -7.07
N ILE A 219 -4.83 26.33 -6.29
CA ILE A 219 -3.58 26.63 -5.57
C ILE A 219 -3.24 25.50 -4.59
N LYS A 220 -4.23 25.02 -3.82
CA LYS A 220 -4.06 23.88 -2.90
C LYS A 220 -3.63 22.62 -3.66
N ARG A 221 -4.19 22.37 -4.85
CA ARG A 221 -3.81 21.25 -5.72
C ARG A 221 -2.38 21.40 -6.26
N VAL A 222 -1.99 22.58 -6.75
CA VAL A 222 -0.63 22.84 -7.26
C VAL A 222 0.41 22.61 -6.16
N TRP A 223 0.20 23.16 -4.97
CA TRP A 223 1.07 22.93 -3.81
C TRP A 223 1.14 21.45 -3.44
N ARG A 224 0.00 20.75 -3.44
CA ARG A 224 -0.06 19.30 -3.17
C ARG A 224 0.74 18.49 -4.18
N ARG A 225 0.66 18.81 -5.48
CA ARG A 225 1.45 18.15 -6.53
C ARG A 225 2.94 18.43 -6.38
N TRP A 226 3.30 19.65 -5.96
CA TRP A 226 4.69 19.97 -5.66
C TRP A 226 5.21 19.15 -4.49
N ARG A 227 4.43 19.02 -3.40
CA ARG A 227 4.84 18.27 -2.20
C ARG A 227 4.82 16.75 -2.40
N TYR A 228 3.81 16.24 -3.11
CA TYR A 228 3.58 14.82 -3.39
C TYR A 228 3.54 14.58 -4.91
N PRO A 229 4.69 14.63 -5.60
CA PRO A 229 4.74 14.40 -7.04
C PRO A 229 4.32 12.97 -7.38
N THR A 230 3.63 12.81 -8.49
CA THR A 230 3.18 11.50 -8.98
C THR A 230 4.26 10.81 -9.81
N GLY A 231 5.19 11.53 -10.44
CA GLY A 231 6.30 10.90 -11.15
C GLY A 231 7.18 10.03 -10.25
N LEU A 232 7.93 9.12 -10.86
CA LEU A 232 8.82 8.19 -10.16
C LEU A 232 10.27 8.50 -10.54
N PHE A 233 11.16 8.53 -9.55
CA PHE A 233 12.60 8.72 -9.75
C PHE A 233 13.30 7.40 -9.44
N VAL A 234 13.80 6.73 -10.48
CA VAL A 234 14.48 5.43 -10.40
C VAL A 234 15.93 5.58 -10.86
N VAL A 235 16.84 4.98 -10.10
CA VAL A 235 18.26 4.88 -10.46
C VAL A 235 18.60 3.43 -10.76
N VAL A 236 19.32 3.19 -11.85
CA VAL A 236 19.88 1.88 -12.21
C VAL A 236 21.39 1.89 -11.97
N LEU A 237 21.88 0.96 -11.15
CA LEU A 237 23.29 0.77 -10.81
C LEU A 237 23.77 -0.63 -11.20
N GLY A 238 25.09 -0.78 -11.24
CA GLY A 238 25.76 -2.05 -11.54
C GLY A 238 27.07 -1.82 -12.31
N PRO A 239 27.95 -2.83 -12.36
CA PRO A 239 29.23 -2.74 -13.06
C PRO A 239 29.04 -2.47 -14.56
N ASP A 240 30.08 -2.04 -15.26
CA ASP A 240 30.03 -1.94 -16.72
C ASP A 240 29.77 -3.33 -17.33
N GLY A 241 29.09 -3.39 -18.47
CA GLY A 241 28.67 -4.66 -19.07
C GLY A 241 27.46 -5.34 -18.39
N ALA A 242 26.98 -4.85 -17.25
CA ALA A 242 25.85 -5.47 -16.53
C ALA A 242 24.50 -5.42 -17.27
N GLY A 243 24.33 -4.56 -18.28
CA GLY A 243 23.09 -4.41 -19.03
C GLY A 243 22.17 -3.26 -18.57
N LYS A 244 22.71 -2.27 -17.85
CA LYS A 244 21.96 -1.11 -17.32
C LYS A 244 21.14 -0.37 -18.40
N SER A 245 21.76 -0.03 -19.51
CA SER A 245 21.11 0.71 -20.59
C SER A 245 19.99 -0.10 -21.25
N THR A 246 20.17 -1.42 -21.39
CA THR A 246 19.13 -2.35 -21.86
C THR A 246 17.94 -2.40 -20.90
N LEU A 247 18.20 -2.49 -19.58
CA LEU A 247 17.15 -2.43 -18.57
C LEU A 247 16.37 -1.11 -18.63
N ILE A 248 17.07 0.02 -18.75
CA ILE A 248 16.43 1.35 -18.87
C ILE A 248 15.49 1.38 -20.07
N GLN A 249 15.92 0.93 -21.25
CA GLN A 249 15.07 0.89 -22.45
C GLN A 249 13.80 0.06 -22.23
N HIS A 250 13.93 -1.11 -21.59
CA HIS A 250 12.76 -1.92 -21.26
C HIS A 250 11.85 -1.24 -20.23
N LEU A 251 12.39 -0.60 -19.19
CA LEU A 251 11.58 0.13 -18.21
C LEU A 251 10.81 1.29 -18.86
N GLN A 252 11.42 2.01 -19.81
CA GLN A 252 10.72 3.06 -20.56
C GLN A 252 9.48 2.52 -21.29
N LYS A 253 9.59 1.31 -21.87
CA LYS A 253 8.49 0.64 -22.58
C LYS A 253 7.46 0.06 -21.61
N ASN A 254 7.92 -0.73 -20.65
CA ASN A 254 7.08 -1.53 -19.74
C ASN A 254 6.32 -0.68 -18.73
N LEU A 255 6.87 0.46 -18.30
CA LEU A 255 6.22 1.35 -17.33
C LEU A 255 5.65 2.62 -17.98
N GLY A 256 5.87 2.82 -19.28
CA GLY A 256 5.47 4.04 -19.99
C GLY A 256 3.99 4.38 -19.80
N GLY A 257 3.10 3.39 -19.85
CA GLY A 257 1.65 3.59 -19.68
C GLY A 257 1.22 4.02 -18.27
N ALA A 258 2.06 3.84 -17.25
CA ALA A 258 1.79 4.37 -15.93
C ALA A 258 1.98 5.89 -15.87
N PHE A 259 2.82 6.47 -16.73
CA PHE A 259 3.27 7.86 -16.64
C PHE A 259 2.85 8.67 -17.87
N ARG A 260 2.86 10.01 -17.75
CA ARG A 260 2.59 10.87 -18.91
C ARG A 260 3.78 10.99 -19.87
N ARG A 261 4.99 10.81 -19.33
CA ARG A 261 6.27 11.03 -20.02
C ARG A 261 7.34 10.17 -19.38
N THR A 262 8.43 9.95 -20.11
CA THR A 262 9.64 9.33 -19.59
C THR A 262 10.87 10.17 -19.96
N THR A 263 11.87 10.21 -19.09
CA THR A 263 13.14 10.92 -19.32
C THR A 263 14.28 10.14 -18.69
N VAL A 264 15.41 10.08 -19.40
CA VAL A 264 16.64 9.43 -18.94
C VAL A 264 17.71 10.49 -18.70
N PHE A 265 18.43 10.38 -17.59
CA PHE A 265 19.63 11.14 -17.27
C PHE A 265 20.82 10.18 -17.09
N HIS A 266 22.03 10.67 -17.27
CA HIS A 266 23.25 9.88 -17.08
C HIS A 266 24.07 10.49 -15.95
N PHE A 267 24.30 9.71 -14.88
CA PHE A 267 25.02 10.08 -13.67
C PHE A 267 24.42 11.27 -12.90
N ARG A 268 24.28 12.45 -13.52
CA ARG A 268 23.86 13.71 -12.89
C ARG A 268 22.90 14.53 -13.75
N PRO A 269 22.18 15.53 -13.18
CA PRO A 269 21.28 16.40 -13.93
C PRO A 269 21.97 17.37 -14.92
N SER A 270 23.28 17.63 -14.76
CA SER A 270 24.10 18.48 -15.65
C SER A 270 23.56 19.91 -15.81
N LEU A 271 23.52 20.72 -14.74
CA LEU A 271 22.96 22.07 -14.77
C LEU A 271 23.72 23.02 -15.71
N PHE A 272 25.05 22.93 -15.75
CA PHE A 272 25.95 23.80 -16.54
C PHE A 272 26.79 23.07 -17.59
N GLY A 273 26.59 21.77 -17.77
CA GLY A 273 27.34 20.94 -18.73
C GLY A 273 26.48 20.51 -19.92
N ARG A 274 27.09 20.34 -21.11
CA ARG A 274 26.46 19.58 -22.19
C ARG A 274 26.38 18.12 -21.76
N ASP A 275 25.18 17.53 -21.83
CA ASP A 275 25.03 16.08 -21.75
C ASP A 275 25.82 15.50 -22.92
N LYS A 276 26.92 14.80 -22.64
CA LYS A 276 27.55 13.96 -23.66
C LYS A 276 26.57 12.83 -23.94
N ALA A 277 25.70 13.03 -24.93
CA ALA A 277 24.80 12.01 -25.43
C ALA A 277 25.65 10.79 -25.84
N GLY A 278 25.50 9.68 -25.12
CA GLY A 278 25.84 8.34 -25.60
C GLY A 278 27.32 7.98 -25.83
N GLY A 279 28.29 8.79 -25.43
CA GLY A 279 29.70 8.40 -25.53
C GLY A 279 30.19 7.67 -24.28
N SER A 280 30.22 6.33 -24.29
CA SER A 280 31.06 5.59 -23.34
C SER A 280 32.50 6.07 -23.53
N GLU A 281 33.08 6.72 -22.52
CA GLU A 281 34.50 7.04 -22.53
C GLU A 281 35.26 5.72 -22.71
N THR A 282 36.03 5.58 -23.79
CA THR A 282 36.62 4.32 -24.25
C THR A 282 37.60 3.69 -23.26
N ASN A 283 38.04 4.45 -22.24
CA ASN A 283 38.78 3.94 -21.10
C ASN A 283 38.44 4.78 -19.83
N PRO A 284 37.41 4.39 -19.06
CA PRO A 284 36.95 5.15 -17.89
C PRO A 284 37.98 5.21 -16.75
N HIS A 285 38.91 4.25 -16.69
CA HIS A 285 39.98 4.17 -15.68
C HIS A 285 41.35 4.65 -16.19
N GLY A 286 41.45 5.05 -17.46
CA GLY A 286 42.72 5.41 -18.10
C GLY A 286 43.31 6.76 -17.69
N LYS A 287 42.60 7.56 -16.87
CA LYS A 287 43.05 8.90 -16.43
C LYS A 287 43.37 8.90 -14.94
N SER A 288 44.53 9.45 -14.59
CA SER A 288 44.94 9.55 -13.18
C SER A 288 43.93 10.33 -12.32
N PRO A 289 43.72 9.88 -11.07
CA PRO A 289 42.92 10.62 -10.10
C PRO A 289 43.42 12.05 -9.91
N ARG A 290 42.52 12.96 -9.50
CA ARG A 290 42.89 14.35 -9.24
C ARG A 290 43.55 14.48 -7.86
N PRO A 291 44.48 15.43 -7.68
CA PRO A 291 44.98 15.80 -6.36
C PRO A 291 43.84 16.05 -5.36
N TRP A 292 44.07 15.72 -4.09
CA TRP A 292 43.02 15.68 -3.06
C TRP A 292 42.20 16.98 -2.95
N LEU A 293 42.83 18.16 -3.07
CA LEU A 293 42.14 19.47 -3.06
C LEU A 293 41.13 19.61 -4.21
N LEU A 294 41.51 19.21 -5.42
CA LEU A 294 40.64 19.25 -6.59
C LEU A 294 39.53 18.19 -6.49
N SER A 295 39.78 17.08 -5.80
CA SER A 295 38.77 16.07 -5.47
C SER A 295 37.72 16.63 -4.50
N VAL A 296 38.12 17.40 -3.48
CA VAL A 296 37.19 18.07 -2.53
C VAL A 296 36.32 19.10 -3.24
N LEU A 297 36.91 20.00 -4.04
CA LEU A 297 36.16 20.98 -4.83
C LEU A 297 35.15 20.33 -5.77
N LYS A 298 35.51 19.17 -6.34
CA LYS A 298 34.63 18.39 -7.19
C LYS A 298 33.38 17.87 -6.47
N ILE A 299 33.49 17.47 -5.19
CA ILE A 299 32.33 17.06 -4.39
C ILE A 299 31.38 18.24 -4.15
N HIS A 300 31.91 19.43 -3.87
CA HIS A 300 31.07 20.63 -3.71
C HIS A 300 30.34 20.97 -5.01
N TYR A 301 31.04 20.88 -6.14
CA TYR A 301 30.43 21.05 -7.46
C TYR A 301 29.34 20.00 -7.73
N TYR A 302 29.57 18.73 -7.42
CA TYR A 302 28.56 17.69 -7.53
C TYR A 302 27.35 17.99 -6.63
N LEU A 303 27.57 18.34 -5.37
CA LEU A 303 26.49 18.69 -4.45
C LEU A 303 25.61 19.81 -5.02
N PHE A 304 26.23 20.87 -5.54
CA PHE A 304 25.52 21.98 -6.19
C PHE A 304 24.73 21.52 -7.43
N ASP A 305 25.35 20.75 -8.32
CA ASP A 305 24.72 20.24 -9.54
C ASP A 305 23.54 19.30 -9.24
N TYR A 306 23.68 18.40 -8.27
CA TYR A 306 22.60 17.49 -7.88
C TYR A 306 21.46 18.23 -7.18
N VAL A 307 21.74 19.17 -6.26
CA VAL A 307 20.69 19.88 -5.53
C VAL A 307 19.92 20.84 -6.44
N LEU A 308 20.63 21.75 -7.13
CA LEU A 308 19.95 22.70 -8.02
C LEU A 308 19.43 22.03 -9.28
N GLY A 309 20.20 21.11 -9.87
CA GLY A 309 19.76 20.34 -11.01
C GLY A 309 18.53 19.49 -10.69
N TYR A 310 18.41 18.95 -9.49
CA TYR A 310 17.18 18.29 -9.06
C TYR A 310 16.00 19.26 -9.00
N LEU A 311 16.15 20.42 -8.35
CA LEU A 311 15.06 21.41 -8.21
C LEU A 311 14.60 21.97 -9.56
N HIS A 312 15.51 22.20 -10.50
CA HIS A 312 15.19 22.81 -11.79
C HIS A 312 14.84 21.80 -12.90
N LYS A 313 15.47 20.60 -12.91
CA LYS A 313 15.26 19.61 -13.97
C LYS A 313 14.45 18.40 -13.51
N VAL A 314 14.75 17.81 -12.36
CA VAL A 314 14.13 16.54 -11.94
C VAL A 314 12.76 16.76 -11.29
N ARG A 315 12.67 17.61 -10.26
CA ARG A 315 11.44 17.86 -9.51
C ARG A 315 10.28 18.32 -10.39
N PRO A 316 10.45 19.25 -11.35
CA PRO A 316 9.35 19.68 -12.22
C PRO A 316 8.88 18.59 -13.19
N ARG A 317 9.74 17.60 -13.53
CA ARG A 317 9.36 16.42 -14.32
C ARG A 317 8.56 15.44 -13.45
N LEU A 318 9.00 15.17 -12.22
CA LEU A 318 8.26 14.35 -11.27
C LEU A 318 6.85 14.90 -10.99
N VAL A 319 6.74 16.22 -10.80
CA VAL A 319 5.43 16.90 -10.61
C VAL A 319 4.51 16.72 -11.81
N ARG A 320 5.07 16.70 -13.04
CA ARG A 320 4.37 16.46 -14.30
C ARG A 320 4.16 14.97 -14.62
N SER A 321 4.31 14.10 -13.62
CA SER A 321 4.01 12.68 -13.74
C SER A 321 4.91 11.97 -14.74
N THR A 322 6.19 12.31 -14.71
CA THR A 322 7.25 11.72 -15.55
C THR A 322 7.96 10.58 -14.82
N LEU A 323 8.23 9.48 -15.51
CA LEU A 323 9.21 8.47 -15.11
C LEU A 323 10.61 9.02 -15.38
N VAL A 324 11.37 9.30 -14.33
CA VAL A 324 12.74 9.79 -14.41
C VAL A 324 13.68 8.65 -14.10
N LEU A 325 14.44 8.23 -15.11
CA LEU A 325 15.42 7.15 -15.03
C LEU A 325 16.83 7.73 -15.03
N PHE A 326 17.71 7.16 -14.23
CA PHE A 326 19.13 7.52 -14.19
C PHE A 326 19.99 6.28 -14.46
N ASP A 327 20.84 6.36 -15.48
CA ASP A 327 21.94 5.42 -15.68
C ASP A 327 23.12 5.90 -14.84
N ARG A 328 23.35 5.24 -13.70
CA ARG A 328 24.22 5.69 -12.60
C ARG A 328 23.70 6.94 -11.88
N TYR A 329 24.14 7.10 -10.63
CA TYR A 329 23.84 8.28 -9.80
C TYR A 329 25.02 8.61 -8.88
N TYR A 330 24.85 9.53 -7.94
CA TYR A 330 25.90 9.90 -6.99
C TYR A 330 26.46 8.70 -6.22
N ASP A 331 25.61 7.74 -5.84
CA ASP A 331 26.01 6.56 -5.07
C ASP A 331 27.00 5.65 -5.81
N ASP A 332 27.08 5.75 -7.14
CA ASP A 332 28.09 5.05 -7.95
C ASP A 332 29.52 5.49 -7.60
N LEU A 333 29.69 6.72 -7.09
CA LEU A 333 30.96 7.26 -6.62
C LEU A 333 31.49 6.53 -5.37
N LEU A 334 30.60 5.95 -4.55
CA LEU A 334 30.99 5.14 -3.39
C LEU A 334 31.61 3.80 -3.82
N VAL A 335 31.19 3.28 -4.99
CA VAL A 335 31.63 1.98 -5.51
C VAL A 335 32.89 2.12 -6.36
N ASP A 336 32.93 3.10 -7.27
CA ASP A 336 34.06 3.34 -8.17
C ASP A 336 34.52 4.81 -8.18
N PRO A 337 35.24 5.26 -7.13
CA PRO A 337 35.79 6.62 -7.08
C PRO A 337 36.78 6.93 -8.22
N ARG A 338 37.51 5.91 -8.69
CA ARG A 338 38.57 6.04 -9.70
C ARG A 338 38.02 6.44 -11.05
N ARG A 339 36.88 5.87 -11.47
CA ARG A 339 36.14 6.31 -12.67
C ARG A 339 35.86 7.80 -12.66
N TYR A 340 35.53 8.34 -11.50
CA TYR A 340 35.25 9.76 -11.33
C TYR A 340 36.49 10.57 -10.96
N ARG A 341 37.69 10.01 -11.09
CA ARG A 341 38.99 10.65 -10.79
C ARG A 341 39.01 11.30 -9.40
N TYR A 342 38.34 10.68 -8.43
CA TYR A 342 38.26 11.15 -7.05
C TYR A 342 39.24 10.35 -6.19
N ASP A 343 40.12 11.07 -5.50
CA ASP A 343 41.14 10.53 -4.59
C ASP A 343 41.03 11.14 -3.19
N GLY A 344 39.86 11.71 -2.87
CA GLY A 344 39.60 12.29 -1.55
C GLY A 344 39.10 11.27 -0.54
N PRO A 345 38.86 11.68 0.71
CA PRO A 345 38.42 10.77 1.76
C PRO A 345 36.95 10.34 1.59
N GLN A 346 36.67 9.05 1.76
CA GLN A 346 35.33 8.45 1.62
C GLN A 346 34.26 9.09 2.51
N TRP A 347 34.63 9.57 3.71
CA TRP A 347 33.67 10.22 4.61
C TRP A 347 33.04 11.48 3.99
N LEU A 348 33.77 12.17 3.10
CA LEU A 348 33.27 13.37 2.42
C LEU A 348 32.20 13.02 1.38
N ILE A 349 32.36 11.91 0.65
CA ILE A 349 31.32 11.39 -0.26
C ILE A 349 30.07 11.03 0.55
N LYS A 350 30.23 10.28 1.65
CA LYS A 350 29.12 9.88 2.52
C LYS A 350 28.42 11.09 3.16
N LEU A 351 29.15 12.15 3.50
CA LEU A 351 28.58 13.38 4.05
C LEU A 351 27.77 14.14 3.00
N ALA A 352 28.33 14.36 1.80
CA ALA A 352 27.65 15.06 0.72
C ALA A 352 26.40 14.30 0.24
N ARG A 353 26.43 12.97 0.24
CA ARG A 353 25.27 12.10 -0.04
C ARG A 353 24.03 12.48 0.78
N LYS A 354 24.18 12.87 2.05
CA LYS A 354 23.05 13.23 2.94
C LYS A 354 22.26 14.44 2.45
N PHE A 355 22.86 15.30 1.63
CA PHE A 355 22.23 16.49 1.07
C PHE A 355 21.73 16.28 -0.37
N ILE A 356 22.15 15.20 -1.02
CA ILE A 356 21.76 14.88 -2.39
C ILE A 356 20.37 14.25 -2.39
N PRO A 357 19.43 14.74 -3.21
CA PRO A 357 18.08 14.20 -3.29
C PRO A 357 18.06 12.70 -3.59
N GLN A 358 17.44 11.92 -2.69
CA GLN A 358 17.41 10.48 -2.83
C GLN A 358 16.37 10.03 -3.89
N PRO A 359 16.69 9.02 -4.71
CA PRO A 359 15.74 8.31 -5.56
C PRO A 359 14.59 7.68 -4.75
N GLY A 360 13.49 7.39 -5.45
CA GLY A 360 12.39 6.61 -4.88
C GLY A 360 12.63 5.11 -4.95
N LEU A 361 13.48 4.65 -5.87
CA LEU A 361 13.81 3.24 -6.08
C LEU A 361 15.22 3.12 -6.67
N PHE A 362 16.03 2.22 -6.13
CA PHE A 362 17.29 1.82 -6.75
C PHE A 362 17.17 0.39 -7.29
N LEU A 363 17.59 0.20 -8.53
CA LEU A 363 17.66 -1.11 -9.18
C LEU A 363 19.12 -1.43 -9.43
N ILE A 364 19.64 -2.45 -8.75
CA ILE A 364 21.06 -2.79 -8.76
C ILE A 364 21.23 -4.13 -9.45
N LEU A 365 21.94 -4.15 -10.58
CA LEU A 365 22.23 -5.36 -11.34
C LEU A 365 23.40 -6.11 -10.72
N ASP A 366 23.16 -7.34 -10.31
CA ASP A 366 24.16 -8.30 -9.87
C ASP A 366 24.46 -9.30 -10.98
N VAL A 367 25.70 -9.32 -11.46
CA VAL A 367 26.15 -10.20 -12.54
C VAL A 367 27.45 -10.86 -12.10
N PRO A 368 27.58 -12.20 -12.23
CA PRO A 368 28.84 -12.89 -11.99
C PRO A 368 29.99 -12.31 -12.81
N GLU A 369 31.17 -12.23 -12.20
CA GLU A 369 32.37 -11.65 -12.83
C GLU A 369 32.77 -12.35 -14.13
N GLU A 370 32.54 -13.67 -14.24
CA GLU A 370 32.83 -14.45 -15.44
C GLU A 370 31.98 -13.97 -16.62
N GLN A 371 30.68 -13.74 -16.40
CA GLN A 371 29.78 -13.23 -17.44
C GLN A 371 30.04 -11.75 -17.76
N LEU A 372 30.51 -10.95 -16.80
CA LEU A 372 30.91 -9.57 -17.06
C LEU A 372 32.12 -9.51 -18.01
N LEU A 373 33.11 -10.39 -17.77
CA LEU A 373 34.30 -10.51 -18.61
C LEU A 373 33.95 -10.88 -20.05
N GLU A 374 33.02 -11.81 -20.25
CA GLU A 374 32.52 -12.23 -21.57
C GLU A 374 31.78 -11.09 -22.30
N ARG A 375 31.01 -10.28 -21.57
CA ARG A 375 30.22 -9.20 -22.15
C ARG A 375 31.08 -8.00 -22.55
N LYS A 376 32.02 -7.57 -21.68
CA LYS A 376 32.92 -6.42 -21.91
C LYS A 376 34.19 -6.51 -21.04
N GLN A 377 35.37 -6.44 -21.66
CA GLN A 377 36.67 -6.42 -20.98
C GLN A 377 37.11 -4.99 -20.60
N GLU A 378 36.46 -4.36 -19.62
CA GLU A 378 36.79 -2.99 -19.18
C GLU A 378 37.67 -2.93 -17.91
N ALA A 379 37.67 -3.96 -17.05
CA ALA A 379 38.42 -3.99 -15.79
C ALA A 379 39.04 -5.38 -15.51
N SER A 380 39.98 -5.46 -14.57
CA SER A 380 40.55 -6.74 -14.12
C SER A 380 39.50 -7.57 -13.35
N LEU A 381 39.67 -8.90 -13.34
CA LEU A 381 38.79 -9.82 -12.60
C LEU A 381 38.65 -9.44 -11.11
N ASP A 382 39.75 -9.09 -10.45
CA ASP A 382 39.74 -8.68 -9.04
C ASP A 382 38.95 -7.38 -8.82
N GLU A 383 39.08 -6.42 -9.74
CA GLU A 383 38.33 -5.17 -9.68
C GLU A 383 36.84 -5.39 -9.94
N MET A 384 36.48 -6.28 -10.88
CA MET A 384 35.07 -6.65 -11.10
C MET A 384 34.47 -7.33 -9.87
N ARG A 385 35.20 -8.24 -9.22
CA ARG A 385 34.78 -8.89 -7.96
C ARG A 385 34.63 -7.88 -6.83
N ARG A 386 35.55 -6.91 -6.72
CA ARG A 386 35.46 -5.80 -5.75
C ARG A 386 34.21 -4.94 -6.00
N GLN A 387 33.96 -4.55 -7.25
CA GLN A 387 32.81 -3.72 -7.62
C GLN A 387 31.49 -4.43 -7.39
N ARG A 388 31.37 -5.69 -7.81
CA ARG A 388 30.18 -6.53 -7.58
C ARG A 388 29.82 -6.56 -6.10
N GLU A 389 30.82 -6.81 -5.23
CA GLU A 389 30.59 -6.80 -3.79
C GLU A 389 30.17 -5.44 -3.26
N ALA A 390 30.85 -4.37 -3.69
CA ALA A 390 30.51 -3.03 -3.26
C ALA A 390 29.09 -2.61 -3.69
N TYR A 391 28.61 -3.04 -4.87
CA TYR A 391 27.21 -2.83 -5.27
C TYR A 391 26.22 -3.64 -4.43
N ARG A 392 26.54 -4.90 -4.08
CA ARG A 392 25.72 -5.70 -3.18
C ARG A 392 25.63 -5.07 -1.79
N GLN A 393 26.76 -4.64 -1.23
CA GLN A 393 26.79 -3.91 0.04
C GLN A 393 25.97 -2.62 -0.05
N LEU A 394 26.11 -1.87 -1.15
CA LEU A 394 25.33 -0.66 -1.38
C LEU A 394 23.82 -0.96 -1.41
N ALA A 395 23.38 -2.06 -2.04
CA ALA A 395 21.98 -2.49 -2.03
C ALA A 395 21.42 -2.72 -0.62
N MET A 396 22.27 -3.15 0.31
CA MET A 396 21.90 -3.40 1.70
C MET A 396 21.84 -2.11 2.53
N GLU A 397 22.64 -1.10 2.19
CA GLU A 397 22.69 0.20 2.87
C GLU A 397 21.67 1.23 2.36
N LEU A 398 21.27 1.11 1.08
CA LEU A 398 20.36 2.04 0.44
C LEU A 398 18.90 1.75 0.82
N PRO A 399 18.11 2.80 1.15
CA PRO A 399 16.66 2.63 1.30
C PRO A 399 16.04 2.32 -0.07
N ASP A 400 15.05 1.42 -0.09
CA ASP A 400 14.29 1.06 -1.29
C ASP A 400 15.19 0.60 -2.47
N ALA A 401 16.31 -0.07 -2.16
CA ALA A 401 17.19 -0.67 -3.15
C ALA A 401 16.89 -2.15 -3.36
N VAL A 402 16.86 -2.56 -4.63
CA VAL A 402 16.47 -3.90 -5.07
C VAL A 402 17.60 -4.50 -5.88
N LEU A 403 18.08 -5.65 -5.43
CA LEU A 403 19.05 -6.44 -6.16
C LEU A 403 18.34 -7.29 -7.22
N LEU A 404 18.79 -7.17 -8.47
CA LEU A 404 18.26 -7.89 -9.61
C LEU A 404 19.36 -8.79 -10.18
N ASP A 405 19.03 -10.05 -10.43
CA ASP A 405 19.94 -10.97 -11.12
C ASP A 405 20.08 -10.55 -12.60
N GLY A 406 21.21 -9.94 -12.94
CA GLY A 406 21.56 -9.54 -14.30
C GLY A 406 22.23 -10.66 -15.12
N SER A 407 22.37 -11.87 -14.58
CA SER A 407 22.78 -13.05 -15.34
C SER A 407 21.61 -13.64 -16.15
N SER A 408 20.37 -13.44 -15.68
CA SER A 408 19.15 -13.81 -16.38
C SER A 408 18.94 -13.04 -17.71
N PRO A 409 18.13 -13.56 -18.65
CA PRO A 409 17.80 -12.86 -19.89
C PRO A 409 17.21 -11.46 -19.65
N ALA A 410 17.61 -10.47 -20.45
CA ALA A 410 17.24 -9.05 -20.25
C ALA A 410 15.73 -8.80 -20.08
N LYS A 411 14.88 -9.56 -20.81
CA LYS A 411 13.41 -9.48 -20.67
C LYS A 411 12.92 -9.89 -19.28
N LYS A 412 13.50 -10.94 -18.69
CA LYS A 412 13.17 -11.41 -17.34
C LYS A 412 13.60 -10.39 -16.28
N VAL A 413 14.81 -9.87 -16.39
CA VAL A 413 15.31 -8.79 -15.50
C VAL A 413 14.40 -7.57 -15.56
N ALA A 414 14.02 -7.16 -16.78
CA ALA A 414 13.11 -6.04 -16.97
C ALA A 414 11.71 -6.28 -16.42
N ARG A 415 11.18 -7.50 -16.53
CA ARG A 415 9.90 -7.88 -15.93
C ARG A 415 9.96 -7.74 -14.41
N ASN A 416 10.94 -8.37 -13.76
CA ASN A 416 11.14 -8.29 -12.31
C ASN A 416 11.27 -6.83 -11.83
N ALA A 417 12.06 -6.03 -12.54
CA ALA A 417 12.21 -4.61 -12.24
C ALA A 417 10.92 -3.80 -12.40
N SER A 418 10.08 -4.18 -13.37
CA SER A 418 8.80 -3.52 -13.62
C SER A 418 7.79 -3.88 -12.54
N GLU A 419 7.66 -5.16 -12.16
CA GLU A 419 6.79 -5.64 -11.07
C GLU A 419 7.12 -4.92 -9.76
N VAL A 420 8.41 -4.91 -9.37
CA VAL A 420 8.90 -4.17 -8.19
C VAL A 420 8.53 -2.68 -8.24
N ALA A 421 8.64 -2.04 -9.40
CA ALA A 421 8.27 -0.65 -9.54
C ALA A 421 6.75 -0.44 -9.41
N LEU A 422 5.93 -1.38 -9.86
CA LEU A 422 4.47 -1.34 -9.70
C LEU A 422 4.07 -1.52 -8.23
N ASP A 423 4.67 -2.48 -7.51
CA ASP A 423 4.43 -2.68 -6.07
C ASP A 423 4.74 -1.40 -5.27
N TYR A 424 5.87 -0.75 -5.60
CA TYR A 424 6.23 0.54 -5.02
C TYR A 424 5.18 1.62 -5.32
N LEU A 425 4.71 1.69 -6.57
CA LEU A 425 3.70 2.66 -7.00
C LEU A 425 2.35 2.43 -6.31
N HIS A 426 1.94 1.17 -6.20
CA HIS A 426 0.73 0.73 -5.51
C HIS A 426 0.77 1.10 -4.02
N GLU A 427 1.82 0.72 -3.29
CA GLU A 427 1.94 1.08 -1.87
C GLU A 427 1.99 2.61 -1.69
N ARG A 428 2.67 3.32 -2.59
CA ARG A 428 2.70 4.79 -2.59
C ARG A 428 1.32 5.40 -2.83
N TYR A 429 0.51 4.82 -3.71
CA TYR A 429 -0.88 5.22 -3.92
C TYR A 429 -1.67 5.05 -2.61
N PHE A 430 -1.62 3.88 -1.97
CA PHE A 430 -2.31 3.61 -0.70
C PHE A 430 -1.89 4.57 0.41
N LYS A 431 -0.58 4.78 0.60
CA LYS A 431 -0.05 5.75 1.60
C LYS A 431 -0.55 7.17 1.36
N ARG A 432 -0.84 7.53 0.11
CA ARG A 432 -1.28 8.89 -0.29
C ARG A 432 -2.78 9.01 -0.52
N ARG A 433 -3.55 7.91 -0.47
CA ARG A 433 -5.00 7.87 -0.73
C ARG A 433 -5.77 8.92 0.10
N HIS A 434 -5.38 9.08 1.36
CA HIS A 434 -5.95 10.06 2.31
C HIS A 434 -5.86 11.52 1.84
N LEU A 435 -5.04 11.83 0.84
CA LEU A 435 -4.94 13.18 0.26
C LEU A 435 -6.15 13.54 -0.61
N TRP A 436 -6.88 12.55 -1.13
CA TRP A 436 -8.02 12.76 -2.05
C TRP A 436 -9.31 12.18 -1.50
N PHE A 437 -9.22 11.01 -0.88
CA PHE A 437 -10.37 10.33 -0.29
C PHE A 437 -10.20 10.36 1.22
N ASN A 438 -11.20 10.87 1.94
CA ASN A 438 -11.29 10.61 3.37
C ASN A 438 -11.31 9.09 3.53
N SER A 439 -10.45 8.57 4.43
CA SER A 439 -10.29 7.14 4.70
C SER A 439 -11.62 6.42 4.58
N ASP A 440 -11.65 5.29 3.88
CA ASP A 440 -12.80 4.39 3.95
C ASP A 440 -12.93 4.03 5.41
N LEU A 441 -13.90 4.66 6.05
CA LEU A 441 -14.38 4.22 7.32
C LEU A 441 -15.36 3.06 7.06
N GLU A 442 -14.98 2.13 6.17
CA GLU A 442 -15.43 0.74 6.06
C GLU A 442 -15.04 0.00 7.34
N THR A 443 -15.57 0.50 8.44
CA THR A 443 -15.21 0.07 9.77
C THR A 443 -16.46 -0.02 10.61
N ILE A 444 -17.40 0.93 10.51
CA ILE A 444 -18.72 0.76 11.13
C ILE A 444 -19.62 -0.11 10.28
N ASP A 445 -19.72 0.15 8.97
CA ASP A 445 -20.57 -0.67 8.08
C ASP A 445 -20.03 -2.10 7.99
N TRP A 446 -18.70 -2.24 7.83
CA TRP A 446 -18.00 -3.52 7.91
C TRP A 446 -18.16 -4.20 9.29
N LEU A 447 -18.12 -3.45 10.38
CA LEU A 447 -18.37 -4.06 11.69
C LEU A 447 -19.85 -4.48 11.81
N SER A 448 -20.77 -3.71 11.26
CA SER A 448 -22.20 -4.04 11.25
C SER A 448 -22.45 -5.33 10.48
N SER A 449 -21.76 -5.54 9.35
CA SER A 449 -21.84 -6.82 8.61
C SER A 449 -21.33 -8.00 9.41
N ILE A 450 -20.38 -7.79 10.33
CA ILE A 450 -19.80 -8.87 11.15
C ILE A 450 -20.62 -9.14 12.41
N LEU A 451 -21.19 -8.11 13.02
CA LEU A 451 -21.88 -8.21 14.30
C LEU A 451 -23.39 -8.48 14.19
N SER A 452 -23.94 -8.45 12.96
CA SER A 452 -25.32 -8.85 12.66
C SER A 452 -25.33 -10.01 11.65
N SER A 453 -26.23 -10.98 11.83
CA SER A 453 -26.44 -12.04 10.83
C SER A 453 -27.31 -11.57 9.65
N ASP A 454 -28.06 -10.48 9.83
CA ASP A 454 -28.85 -9.81 8.79
C ASP A 454 -28.72 -8.28 8.92
N HIS A 455 -28.43 -7.59 7.82
CA HIS A 455 -28.28 -6.14 7.77
C HIS A 455 -29.60 -5.38 8.00
N GLU A 456 -30.75 -6.04 7.78
CA GLU A 456 -32.07 -5.42 7.93
C GLU A 456 -32.60 -5.44 9.38
N GLU A 457 -31.91 -6.13 10.30
CA GLU A 457 -32.39 -6.33 11.67
C GLU A 457 -31.54 -5.62 12.76
N GLY A 458 -30.28 -5.29 12.47
CA GLY A 458 -29.37 -4.60 13.40
C GLY A 458 -28.17 -3.94 12.73
N HIS A 459 -27.87 -2.69 13.09
CA HIS A 459 -26.73 -1.95 12.53
C HIS A 459 -26.09 -0.97 13.53
N PHE A 460 -24.83 -0.62 13.28
CA PHE A 460 -24.14 0.48 13.97
C PHE A 460 -24.23 1.74 13.11
N ALA A 461 -24.65 2.87 13.69
CA ALA A 461 -24.74 4.14 12.98
C ALA A 461 -24.17 5.30 13.79
N GLU A 462 -23.54 6.26 13.10
CA GLU A 462 -23.24 7.58 13.67
C GLU A 462 -24.53 8.41 13.78
N LEU A 463 -24.59 9.27 14.80
CA LEU A 463 -25.78 10.07 15.18
C LEU A 463 -26.39 10.88 14.01
N ASP A 464 -25.58 11.33 13.06
CA ASP A 464 -26.01 12.14 11.91
C ASP A 464 -26.72 11.32 10.80
N ALA A 465 -26.60 9.99 10.80
CA ALA A 465 -27.23 9.10 9.82
C ALA A 465 -28.64 8.64 10.24
N ILE A 466 -28.96 8.70 11.54
CA ILE A 466 -30.26 8.29 12.09
C ILE A 466 -31.22 9.49 11.93
N GLY A 467 -31.82 9.63 10.74
CA GLY A 467 -32.79 10.69 10.46
C GLY A 467 -33.93 10.76 11.49
N LYS A 468 -34.54 11.93 11.69
CA LYS A 468 -35.61 12.14 12.69
C LYS A 468 -36.82 11.19 12.52
N ASN A 469 -37.02 10.59 11.34
CA ASN A 469 -38.10 9.65 11.03
C ASN A 469 -37.80 8.17 11.34
N SER A 470 -36.56 7.76 11.65
CA SER A 470 -36.21 6.34 11.89
C SER A 470 -36.37 5.89 13.36
N LYS A 471 -36.71 6.79 14.28
CA LYS A 471 -36.90 6.45 15.71
C LYS A 471 -38.14 5.61 16.01
N ALA A 472 -39.06 5.45 15.05
CA ALA A 472 -40.27 4.65 15.23
C ALA A 472 -40.02 3.14 15.12
N GLU A 473 -39.08 2.72 14.26
CA GLU A 473 -38.80 1.31 13.94
C GLU A 473 -37.63 0.71 14.72
N TRP A 474 -36.71 1.56 15.22
CA TRP A 474 -35.44 1.11 15.80
C TRP A 474 -35.35 1.44 17.30
N GLN A 475 -34.78 0.52 18.08
CA GLN A 475 -34.42 0.71 19.48
C GLN A 475 -32.90 0.77 19.64
N THR A 476 -32.42 1.74 20.44
CA THR A 476 -31.00 1.86 20.78
C THR A 476 -30.69 0.95 21.95
N ASN A 477 -29.80 -0.03 21.75
CA ASN A 477 -29.43 -0.98 22.79
C ASN A 477 -28.15 -0.55 23.53
N ASP A 478 -27.13 -0.12 22.79
CA ASP A 478 -25.84 0.33 23.35
C ASP A 478 -25.30 1.58 22.65
N SER A 479 -24.40 2.30 23.35
CA SER A 479 -23.76 3.52 22.83
C SER A 479 -22.25 3.53 23.07
N PHE A 480 -21.53 3.95 22.04
CA PHE A 480 -20.07 3.91 21.97
C PHE A 480 -19.49 5.27 21.55
N GLY A 481 -18.31 5.59 22.10
CA GLY A 481 -17.43 6.62 21.56
C GLY A 481 -16.43 5.99 20.60
N TRP A 482 -16.25 6.58 19.42
CA TRP A 482 -15.39 6.01 18.39
C TRP A 482 -14.03 6.71 18.29
N LEU A 483 -12.98 6.00 18.70
CA LEU A 483 -11.60 6.42 18.52
C LEU A 483 -11.08 5.97 17.15
N LYS A 484 -10.93 6.91 16.21
CA LYS A 484 -10.40 6.69 14.85
C LYS A 484 -8.89 6.89 14.80
N ILE A 485 -8.15 5.94 14.26
CA ILE A 485 -6.72 6.08 13.95
C ILE A 485 -6.52 6.20 12.45
N LYS A 486 -5.57 7.05 12.03
CA LYS A 486 -5.29 7.35 10.62
C LYS A 486 -4.86 6.14 9.78
N ASP A 487 -4.41 5.06 10.42
CA ASP A 487 -3.96 3.83 9.76
C ASP A 487 -5.09 2.82 9.54
N GLY A 488 -6.35 3.22 9.76
CA GLY A 488 -7.53 2.38 9.57
C GLY A 488 -7.93 1.55 10.78
N ARG A 489 -7.12 1.54 11.85
CA ARG A 489 -7.54 0.97 13.14
C ARG A 489 -8.59 1.87 13.80
N GLY A 490 -9.51 1.25 14.52
CA GLY A 490 -10.50 1.96 15.32
C GLY A 490 -10.91 1.19 16.55
N TYR A 491 -11.40 1.92 17.55
CA TYR A 491 -11.86 1.35 18.82
C TYR A 491 -13.21 1.94 19.18
N LEU A 492 -14.20 1.10 19.48
CA LEU A 492 -15.48 1.49 20.06
C LEU A 492 -15.40 1.34 21.58
N ILE A 493 -15.57 2.46 22.26
CA ILE A 493 -15.45 2.59 23.72
C ILE A 493 -16.86 2.69 24.30
N PRO A 494 -17.29 1.79 25.20
CA PRO A 494 -18.62 1.83 25.79
C PRO A 494 -18.81 3.10 26.62
N LEU A 495 -19.96 3.75 26.45
CA LEU A 495 -20.31 4.98 27.17
C LEU A 495 -21.32 4.75 28.29
N LYS A 496 -21.94 3.56 28.37
CA LYS A 496 -22.97 3.21 29.34
C LYS A 496 -22.45 3.20 30.78
N PHE A 497 -21.29 2.59 31.00
CA PHE A 497 -20.63 2.52 32.31
C PHE A 497 -19.27 3.19 32.27
N GLN A 498 -19.05 4.19 33.14
CA GLN A 498 -17.83 4.98 33.14
C GLN A 498 -16.57 4.14 33.42
N LYS A 499 -16.63 3.23 34.40
CA LYS A 499 -15.52 2.34 34.74
C LYS A 499 -15.18 1.40 33.57
N ALA A 500 -16.20 0.88 32.88
CA ALA A 500 -16.01 0.07 31.70
C ALA A 500 -15.40 0.84 30.52
N GLY A 501 -15.81 2.10 30.30
CA GLY A 501 -15.22 2.96 29.27
C GLY A 501 -13.73 3.24 29.53
N VAL A 502 -13.32 3.42 30.79
CA VAL A 502 -11.90 3.54 31.14
C VAL A 502 -11.14 2.24 30.87
N ARG A 503 -11.72 1.09 31.25
CA ARG A 503 -11.12 -0.23 31.03
C ARG A 503 -10.97 -0.58 29.55
N ALA A 504 -11.92 -0.15 28.73
CA ALA A 504 -11.92 -0.34 27.27
C ALA A 504 -10.66 0.21 26.57
N LEU A 505 -10.01 1.22 27.17
CA LEU A 505 -8.76 1.77 26.64
C LEU A 505 -7.59 0.77 26.72
N ASP A 506 -7.73 -0.35 27.43
CA ASP A 506 -6.71 -1.41 27.45
C ASP A 506 -6.59 -2.15 26.11
N LEU A 507 -7.67 -2.20 25.31
CA LEU A 507 -7.58 -2.63 23.91
C LEU A 507 -6.71 -1.70 23.07
N TYR A 508 -6.62 -0.41 23.43
CA TYR A 508 -5.74 0.53 22.76
C TYR A 508 -4.29 0.39 23.24
N ASN A 509 -3.51 -0.40 22.51
CA ASN A 509 -2.09 -0.64 22.80
C ASN A 509 -1.21 0.55 22.38
N ALA A 510 -1.05 1.52 23.29
CA ALA A 510 -0.27 2.74 23.07
C ALA A 510 1.24 2.53 23.23
N GLN A 511 1.91 2.11 22.14
CA GLN A 511 3.35 1.79 22.18
C GLN A 511 4.27 3.03 22.14
N ASN A 512 3.88 4.11 21.45
CA ASN A 512 4.67 5.33 21.29
C ASN A 512 4.26 6.45 22.28
N SER A 513 5.14 7.43 22.51
CA SER A 513 4.92 8.49 23.50
C SER A 513 3.67 9.34 23.25
N LYS A 514 3.41 9.72 21.99
CA LYS A 514 2.21 10.48 21.59
C LYS A 514 0.92 9.71 21.87
N ALA A 515 0.88 8.42 21.52
CA ALA A 515 -0.25 7.53 21.79
C ALA A 515 -0.48 7.36 23.30
N ARG A 516 0.58 7.28 24.11
CA ARG A 516 0.44 7.18 25.57
C ARG A 516 -0.16 8.45 26.18
N ILE A 517 0.25 9.62 25.70
CA ILE A 517 -0.34 10.90 26.13
C ILE A 517 -1.81 10.95 25.71
N ALA A 518 -2.13 10.60 24.46
CA ALA A 518 -3.51 10.55 23.99
C ALA A 518 -4.37 9.59 24.82
N LYS A 519 -3.87 8.38 25.12
CA LYS A 519 -4.54 7.41 26.01
C LYS A 519 -4.81 8.01 27.40
N LYS A 520 -3.82 8.67 28.01
CA LYS A 520 -3.99 9.34 29.32
C LYS A 520 -5.06 10.44 29.28
N LEU A 521 -5.04 11.30 28.27
CA LEU A 521 -6.04 12.36 28.10
C LEU A 521 -7.45 11.79 27.91
N LEU A 522 -7.59 10.73 27.11
CA LEU A 522 -8.86 10.01 26.95
C LEU A 522 -9.33 9.38 28.26
N THR A 523 -8.42 8.77 29.03
CA THR A 523 -8.73 8.24 30.36
C THR A 523 -9.27 9.31 31.29
N ILE A 524 -8.62 10.49 31.34
CA ILE A 524 -9.08 11.62 32.15
C ILE A 524 -10.46 12.10 31.66
N GLY A 525 -10.62 12.29 30.35
CA GLY A 525 -11.89 12.72 29.75
C GLY A 525 -13.05 11.77 30.05
N LEU A 526 -12.81 10.44 30.03
CA LEU A 526 -13.80 9.44 30.42
C LEU A 526 -14.13 9.49 31.92
N LYS A 527 -13.12 9.63 32.78
CA LYS A 527 -13.30 9.82 34.24
C LYS A 527 -14.05 11.11 34.61
N LEU A 528 -13.97 12.14 33.77
CA LEU A 528 -14.69 13.40 33.95
C LEU A 528 -16.02 13.46 33.18
N ASN A 529 -16.41 12.36 32.50
CA ASN A 529 -17.61 12.28 31.66
C ASN A 529 -17.65 13.31 30.50
N MET A 530 -16.48 13.83 30.11
CA MET A 530 -16.29 14.76 29.00
C MET A 530 -16.10 14.05 27.66
N SER A 531 -16.19 12.71 27.64
CA SER A 531 -16.08 11.90 26.42
C SER A 531 -17.10 12.29 25.34
N ARG A 532 -18.23 12.89 25.75
CA ARG A 532 -19.27 13.46 24.86
C ARG A 532 -18.74 14.52 23.89
N PHE A 533 -17.66 15.23 24.23
CA PHE A 533 -17.06 16.27 23.40
C PHE A 533 -15.82 15.79 22.63
N LEU A 534 -15.26 14.63 23.01
CA LEU A 534 -13.95 14.17 22.51
C LEU A 534 -14.06 13.14 21.39
N LEU A 535 -15.15 12.38 21.32
CA LEU A 535 -15.30 11.25 20.39
C LEU A 535 -16.65 11.30 19.65
N PRO A 536 -16.69 11.04 18.32
CA PRO A 536 -17.93 10.77 17.60
C PRO A 536 -18.71 9.63 18.27
N ARG A 537 -20.04 9.75 18.32
CA ARG A 537 -20.91 8.73 18.90
C ARG A 537 -21.42 7.75 17.86
N VAL A 538 -21.35 6.48 18.22
CA VAL A 538 -21.88 5.36 17.45
C VAL A 538 -22.91 4.66 18.30
N TYR A 539 -24.06 4.39 17.72
CA TYR A 539 -25.16 3.69 18.37
C TYR A 539 -25.32 2.33 17.73
N MET A 540 -25.58 1.34 18.58
CA MET A 540 -26.07 0.05 18.12
C MET A 540 -27.59 0.09 18.19
N THR A 541 -28.24 -0.09 17.04
CA THR A 541 -29.70 -0.12 16.93
C THR A 541 -30.18 -1.46 16.45
N ILE A 542 -31.29 -1.91 17.04
CA ILE A 542 -31.97 -3.17 16.74
C ILE A 542 -33.40 -2.81 16.31
N ARG A 543 -33.97 -3.52 15.33
CA ARG A 543 -35.36 -3.30 14.92
C ARG A 543 -36.32 -3.74 16.04
N ARG A 544 -37.39 -2.98 16.29
CA ARG A 544 -38.28 -3.17 17.45
C ARG A 544 -39.18 -4.41 17.37
N ASP A 545 -39.39 -4.94 16.18
CA ASP A 545 -40.23 -6.10 15.88
C ASP A 545 -39.49 -7.45 16.01
N VAL A 546 -38.17 -7.44 16.23
CA VAL A 546 -37.37 -8.64 16.44
C VAL A 546 -37.65 -9.23 17.83
N ASN A 547 -38.04 -10.51 17.87
CA ASN A 547 -38.50 -11.17 19.09
C ASN A 547 -37.32 -11.59 20.00
N ALA A 548 -37.52 -11.80 21.30
CA ALA A 548 -36.42 -12.13 22.23
C ALA A 548 -35.69 -13.46 21.91
N LYS A 549 -36.35 -14.39 21.19
CA LYS A 549 -35.72 -15.63 20.67
C LYS A 549 -34.84 -15.38 19.43
N GLU A 550 -35.01 -14.25 18.76
CA GLU A 550 -34.22 -13.80 17.60
C GLU A 550 -33.07 -12.86 17.99
N ASN A 551 -32.96 -12.47 19.27
CA ASN A 551 -31.80 -11.72 19.79
C ASN A 551 -30.46 -12.45 19.52
N SER A 552 -30.50 -13.77 19.31
CA SER A 552 -29.36 -14.56 18.87
C SER A 552 -28.87 -14.21 17.46
N LYS A 553 -29.56 -13.38 16.67
CA LYS A 553 -29.10 -12.86 15.38
C LYS A 553 -28.14 -11.67 15.49
N ILE A 554 -27.89 -11.19 16.71
CA ILE A 554 -26.91 -10.15 17.00
C ILE A 554 -25.80 -10.72 17.88
N LEU A 555 -24.55 -10.55 17.47
CA LEU A 555 -23.43 -11.21 18.12
C LEU A 555 -23.26 -10.83 19.59
N LEU A 556 -23.45 -9.55 19.93
CA LEU A 556 -23.25 -9.07 21.30
C LEU A 556 -24.31 -9.65 22.27
N GLU A 557 -25.54 -9.86 21.81
CA GLU A 557 -26.60 -10.51 22.59
C GLU A 557 -26.37 -12.03 22.65
N TYR A 558 -25.98 -12.65 21.53
CA TYR A 558 -25.58 -14.06 21.52
C TYR A 558 -24.48 -14.38 22.53
N ILE A 559 -23.47 -13.50 22.67
CA ILE A 559 -22.41 -13.65 23.67
C ILE A 559 -22.97 -13.60 25.10
N LYS A 560 -23.93 -12.71 25.40
CA LYS A 560 -24.58 -12.66 26.73
C LYS A 560 -25.32 -13.97 27.04
N ASP A 561 -26.02 -14.51 26.06
CA ASP A 561 -26.80 -15.74 26.20
C ASP A 561 -25.90 -16.96 26.43
N VAL A 562 -24.84 -17.11 25.62
CA VAL A 562 -23.88 -18.22 25.72
C VAL A 562 -23.15 -18.21 27.06
N LEU A 563 -22.72 -17.03 27.53
CA LEU A 563 -22.07 -16.89 28.83
C LEU A 563 -23.05 -16.91 30.00
N LYS A 564 -24.36 -16.80 29.74
CA LYS A 564 -25.42 -16.62 30.75
C LYS A 564 -25.19 -15.39 31.65
N ILE A 565 -24.64 -14.32 31.09
CA ILE A 565 -24.38 -13.04 31.80
C ILE A 565 -25.15 -11.92 31.09
N LYS A 566 -26.23 -11.45 31.72
CA LYS A 566 -27.11 -10.42 31.14
C LYS A 566 -26.46 -9.03 31.13
N ASP A 567 -25.79 -8.66 32.22
CA ASP A 567 -25.19 -7.34 32.39
C ASP A 567 -23.74 -7.31 31.88
N LEU A 568 -23.58 -7.36 30.56
CA LEU A 568 -22.30 -7.15 29.88
C LEU A 568 -22.31 -5.85 29.08
N THR A 569 -21.17 -5.15 29.10
CA THR A 569 -20.86 -4.11 28.13
C THR A 569 -19.61 -4.50 27.36
N PHE A 570 -19.50 -3.99 26.14
CA PHE A 570 -18.44 -4.39 25.21
C PHE A 570 -17.53 -3.22 24.87
N ALA A 571 -16.24 -3.50 24.68
CA ALA A 571 -15.36 -2.63 23.95
C ALA A 571 -14.85 -3.37 22.72
N ILE A 572 -14.74 -2.69 21.58
CA ILE A 572 -14.47 -3.37 20.30
C ILE A 572 -13.25 -2.76 19.66
N SER A 573 -12.22 -3.56 19.44
CA SER A 573 -11.10 -3.24 18.54
C SER A 573 -11.47 -3.74 17.16
N LEU A 574 -11.37 -2.86 16.15
CA LEU A 574 -11.71 -3.20 14.76
C LEU A 574 -10.59 -3.98 14.04
N GLY A 575 -9.44 -4.20 14.70
CA GLY A 575 -8.27 -4.84 14.10
C GLY A 575 -7.50 -3.96 13.11
N THR A 576 -6.34 -4.45 12.69
CA THR A 576 -5.52 -3.82 11.65
C THR A 576 -6.09 -4.19 10.27
N PRO A 577 -6.27 -3.25 9.34
CA PRO A 577 -6.72 -3.55 7.99
C PRO A 577 -5.82 -4.59 7.28
N GLY A 578 -6.44 -5.58 6.66
CA GLY A 578 -5.76 -6.69 6.00
C GLY A 578 -6.70 -7.88 5.78
N PRO A 579 -6.27 -8.93 5.07
CA PRO A 579 -7.08 -10.15 4.85
C PRO A 579 -7.44 -10.86 6.16
N HIS A 580 -6.53 -10.84 7.14
CA HIS A 580 -6.71 -11.42 8.48
C HIS A 580 -7.26 -10.43 9.52
N ARG A 581 -7.82 -9.30 9.06
CA ARG A 581 -8.46 -8.33 9.96
C ARG A 581 -9.62 -9.03 10.67
N LYS A 582 -9.63 -9.02 12.00
CA LYS A 582 -10.72 -9.57 12.81
C LYS A 582 -11.06 -8.62 13.97
N PRO A 583 -12.33 -8.43 14.32
CA PRO A 583 -12.67 -7.66 15.50
C PRO A 583 -12.32 -8.45 16.77
N VAL A 584 -11.80 -7.73 17.78
CA VAL A 584 -11.57 -8.27 19.12
C VAL A 584 -12.47 -7.51 20.08
N ILE A 585 -13.35 -8.26 20.75
CA ILE A 585 -14.39 -7.74 21.63
C ILE A 585 -13.98 -8.02 23.07
N GLN A 586 -13.74 -6.97 23.85
CA GLN A 586 -13.52 -7.09 25.28
C GLN A 586 -14.85 -7.12 26.02
N LEU A 587 -15.03 -8.14 26.86
CA LEU A 587 -16.19 -8.36 27.71
C LEU A 587 -15.95 -7.66 29.05
N VAL A 588 -16.79 -6.71 29.42
CA VAL A 588 -16.62 -5.91 30.63
C VAL A 588 -17.89 -5.92 31.46
N ALA A 589 -17.76 -6.22 32.76
CA ALA A 589 -18.85 -6.11 33.72
C ALA A 589 -19.13 -4.63 34.08
N PRO A 590 -20.31 -4.30 34.64
CA PRO A 590 -20.68 -2.91 34.96
C PRO A 590 -19.73 -2.22 35.95
N ASP A 591 -19.09 -3.00 36.83
CA ASP A 591 -18.08 -2.55 37.79
C ASP A 591 -16.73 -2.19 37.14
N GLY A 592 -16.55 -2.50 35.86
CA GLY A 592 -15.32 -2.29 35.09
C GLY A 592 -14.38 -3.49 35.06
N LYS A 593 -14.75 -4.64 35.65
CA LYS A 593 -13.95 -5.87 35.60
C LYS A 593 -14.01 -6.47 34.18
N THR A 594 -12.85 -6.77 33.61
CA THR A 594 -12.77 -7.54 32.35
C THR A 594 -13.09 -9.00 32.67
N LEU A 595 -13.98 -9.61 31.88
CA LEU A 595 -14.37 -11.01 32.04
C LEU A 595 -13.74 -11.93 30.98
N GLY A 596 -13.36 -11.37 29.83
CA GLY A 596 -12.73 -12.12 28.76
C GLY A 596 -12.62 -11.32 27.47
N TYR A 597 -12.12 -11.96 26.42
CA TYR A 597 -12.01 -11.42 25.07
C TYR A 597 -12.62 -12.40 24.08
N ALA A 598 -13.48 -11.89 23.19
CA ALA A 598 -14.03 -12.65 22.08
C ALA A 598 -13.36 -12.25 20.77
N LYS A 599 -12.89 -13.24 20.01
CA LYS A 599 -12.40 -13.10 18.65
C LYS A 599 -13.43 -13.68 17.69
N VAL A 600 -13.63 -13.02 16.54
CA VAL A 600 -14.69 -13.35 15.59
C VAL A 600 -14.09 -13.48 14.20
N GLY A 601 -14.17 -14.68 13.62
CA GLY A 601 -13.91 -14.90 12.20
C GLY A 601 -15.10 -14.41 11.38
N TRP A 602 -14.86 -13.78 10.24
CA TRP A 602 -15.92 -13.25 9.37
C TRP A 602 -15.76 -13.59 7.89
N ASN A 603 -14.63 -14.18 7.55
CA ASN A 603 -14.34 -14.75 6.24
C ASN A 603 -13.64 -16.10 6.45
N GLU A 604 -13.46 -16.86 5.38
CA GLU A 604 -12.86 -18.20 5.45
C GLU A 604 -11.50 -18.20 6.18
N ALA A 605 -10.59 -17.28 5.79
CA ALA A 605 -9.26 -17.18 6.40
C ALA A 605 -9.31 -16.90 7.91
N THR A 606 -10.12 -15.92 8.34
CA THR A 606 -10.24 -15.54 9.76
C THR A 606 -11.01 -16.57 10.57
N ASN A 607 -11.99 -17.28 9.97
CA ASN A 607 -12.67 -18.40 10.62
C ASN A 607 -11.68 -19.53 10.93
N VAL A 608 -10.81 -19.87 9.97
CA VAL A 608 -9.74 -20.87 10.17
C VAL A 608 -8.81 -20.44 11.30
N LEU A 609 -8.33 -19.20 11.30
CA LEU A 609 -7.41 -18.67 12.32
C LEU A 609 -8.02 -18.67 13.74
N VAL A 610 -9.26 -18.20 13.88
CA VAL A 610 -9.93 -18.13 15.21
C VAL A 610 -10.26 -19.53 15.73
N LYS A 611 -10.66 -20.45 14.84
CA LYS A 611 -10.89 -21.85 15.19
C LYS A 611 -9.60 -22.52 15.64
N HIS A 612 -8.53 -22.35 14.86
CA HIS A 612 -7.22 -22.90 15.15
C HIS A 612 -6.70 -22.42 16.52
N GLU A 613 -6.86 -21.13 16.83
CA GLU A 613 -6.50 -20.59 18.14
C GLU A 613 -7.27 -21.26 19.29
N ALA A 614 -8.58 -21.49 19.13
CA ALA A 614 -9.39 -22.17 20.13
C ALA A 614 -8.90 -23.61 20.38
N GLU A 615 -8.60 -24.34 19.31
CA GLU A 615 -8.12 -25.73 19.37
C GLU A 615 -6.74 -25.81 20.04
N ILE A 616 -5.82 -24.90 19.71
CA ILE A 616 -4.50 -24.83 20.35
C ILE A 616 -4.62 -24.51 21.84
N LEU A 617 -5.44 -23.52 22.22
CA LEU A 617 -5.61 -23.17 23.63
C LEU A 617 -6.22 -24.31 24.46
N GLN A 618 -7.19 -25.05 23.91
CA GLN A 618 -7.76 -26.24 24.56
C GLN A 618 -6.73 -27.37 24.76
N GLN A 619 -5.76 -27.49 23.86
CA GLN A 619 -4.68 -28.47 23.98
C GLN A 619 -3.66 -28.02 25.03
N LEU A 620 -3.26 -26.76 24.98
CA LEU A 620 -2.30 -26.17 25.92
C LEU A 620 -2.86 -26.14 27.35
N SER A 621 -4.18 -26.02 27.54
CA SER A 621 -4.79 -26.06 28.88
C SER A 621 -4.64 -27.40 29.59
N ASN A 622 -4.35 -28.47 28.85
CA ASN A 622 -4.13 -29.81 29.43
C ASN A 622 -2.69 -30.04 29.90
N VAL A 623 -1.79 -29.07 29.70
CA VAL A 623 -0.38 -29.19 30.07
C VAL A 623 0.00 -28.12 31.10
N PRO A 624 0.58 -28.50 32.26
CA PRO A 624 0.97 -27.55 33.28
C PRO A 624 2.31 -26.89 32.94
N PHE A 625 2.26 -25.69 32.34
CA PHE A 625 3.46 -24.88 32.09
C PHE A 625 3.95 -24.14 33.34
N ASN A 626 5.26 -24.17 33.57
CA ASN A 626 5.90 -23.55 34.73
C ASN A 626 6.23 -22.08 34.46
N SER A 627 6.69 -21.75 33.26
CA SER A 627 7.17 -20.41 32.91
C SER A 627 6.10 -19.44 32.38
N PHE A 628 4.99 -19.95 31.84
CA PHE A 628 3.92 -19.12 31.30
C PHE A 628 2.51 -19.61 31.61
N LEU A 629 1.54 -18.76 31.29
CA LEU A 629 0.11 -19.01 31.35
C LEU A 629 -0.50 -18.71 29.98
N THR A 630 -1.58 -19.40 29.65
CA THR A 630 -2.38 -19.16 28.45
C THR A 630 -3.83 -18.80 28.83
N PRO A 631 -4.56 -18.09 27.96
CA PRO A 631 -6.01 -17.94 28.11
C PRO A 631 -6.70 -19.30 28.08
N SER A 632 -7.68 -19.50 28.96
CA SER A 632 -8.60 -20.63 28.88
C SER A 632 -9.73 -20.30 27.91
N VAL A 633 -10.14 -21.28 27.11
CA VAL A 633 -11.28 -21.15 26.21
C VAL A 633 -12.56 -21.25 27.04
N LEU A 634 -13.29 -20.14 27.16
CA LEU A 634 -14.59 -20.07 27.84
C LEU A 634 -15.72 -20.58 26.93
N TYR A 635 -15.60 -20.32 25.64
CA TYR A 635 -16.53 -20.79 24.61
C TYR A 635 -15.85 -20.82 23.25
N ALA A 636 -16.14 -21.84 22.45
CA ALA A 636 -15.77 -21.91 21.04
C ALA A 636 -16.92 -22.53 20.25
N GLY A 637 -17.35 -21.87 19.17
CA GLY A 637 -18.47 -22.36 18.39
C GLY A 637 -18.83 -21.48 17.21
N TRP A 638 -19.67 -22.04 16.34
CA TRP A 638 -20.22 -21.32 15.19
C TRP A 638 -21.44 -20.50 15.58
N TRP A 639 -21.52 -19.32 14.99
CA TRP A 639 -22.68 -18.44 15.06
C TRP A 639 -22.94 -17.91 13.65
N ALA A 640 -24.09 -18.25 13.08
CA ALA A 640 -24.33 -18.15 11.64
C ALA A 640 -23.18 -18.82 10.86
N ASP A 641 -22.40 -18.05 10.10
CA ASP A 641 -21.26 -18.44 9.28
C ASP A 641 -19.90 -18.02 9.88
N ARG A 642 -19.89 -17.64 11.16
CA ARG A 642 -18.75 -17.04 11.85
C ARG A 642 -18.29 -17.91 13.01
N PHE A 643 -17.01 -18.20 13.06
CA PHE A 643 -16.43 -18.90 14.20
C PHE A 643 -16.07 -17.90 15.30
N ILE A 644 -16.54 -18.15 16.53
CA ILE A 644 -16.28 -17.32 17.69
C ILE A 644 -15.42 -18.10 18.68
N CYS A 645 -14.38 -17.45 19.20
CA CYS A 645 -13.60 -17.94 20.33
C CYS A 645 -13.63 -16.90 21.46
N ILE A 646 -14.20 -17.27 22.61
CA ILE A 646 -14.21 -16.47 23.84
C ILE A 646 -13.16 -17.03 24.79
N GLN A 647 -12.23 -16.17 25.19
CA GLN A 647 -11.06 -16.50 26.00
C GLN A 647 -11.10 -15.77 27.34
N SER A 648 -10.53 -16.38 28.39
CA SER A 648 -10.36 -15.73 29.68
C SER A 648 -9.35 -14.58 29.62
N CYS A 649 -9.49 -13.63 30.53
CA CYS A 649 -8.51 -12.56 30.71
C CYS A 649 -7.52 -12.91 31.82
N PRO A 650 -6.32 -12.29 31.84
CA PRO A 650 -5.37 -12.47 32.94
C PRO A 650 -5.97 -12.05 34.29
N GLU A 651 -5.79 -12.89 35.31
CA GLU A 651 -6.32 -12.68 36.66
C GLU A 651 -5.41 -11.78 37.51
N GLY A 652 -5.84 -10.54 37.75
CA GLY A 652 -5.17 -9.62 38.68
C GLY A 652 -4.44 -8.46 37.99
N LYS A 653 -3.38 -7.96 38.62
CA LYS A 653 -2.60 -6.82 38.08
C LYS A 653 -1.62 -7.32 37.04
N THR A 654 -1.73 -6.77 35.83
CA THR A 654 -0.84 -7.07 34.70
C THR A 654 0.14 -5.94 34.47
N GLU A 655 1.38 -6.29 34.15
CA GLU A 655 2.41 -5.37 33.66
C GLU A 655 2.74 -5.67 32.20
N PHE A 656 3.31 -4.68 31.49
CA PHE A 656 3.83 -4.93 30.15
C PHE A 656 4.99 -5.91 30.21
N ALA A 657 5.01 -6.88 29.30
CA ALA A 657 6.12 -7.80 29.19
C ALA A 657 7.42 -7.06 28.79
N PRO A 658 8.60 -7.58 29.18
CA PRO A 658 9.88 -6.98 28.81
C PRO A 658 10.03 -6.90 27.28
N ARG A 659 10.46 -5.75 26.78
CA ARG A 659 10.69 -5.53 25.34
C ARG A 659 11.97 -6.20 24.82
N ARG A 660 12.90 -6.53 25.73
CA ARG A 660 14.14 -7.23 25.42
C ARG A 660 13.98 -8.70 25.77
N LEU A 661 14.80 -9.54 25.14
CA LEU A 661 14.88 -10.94 25.48
C LEU A 661 15.37 -11.08 26.93
N THR A 662 14.77 -12.00 27.68
CA THR A 662 15.10 -12.27 29.08
C THR A 662 15.06 -13.78 29.30
N SER A 663 15.59 -14.23 30.44
CA SER A 663 15.51 -15.64 30.84
C SER A 663 14.07 -16.17 30.88
N HIS A 664 13.07 -15.34 31.20
CA HIS A 664 11.66 -15.74 31.20
C HIS A 664 11.20 -16.22 29.82
N TYR A 665 11.54 -15.47 28.75
CA TYR A 665 11.21 -15.89 27.39
C TYR A 665 11.96 -17.15 26.99
N LEU A 666 13.21 -17.30 27.44
CA LEU A 666 13.99 -18.50 27.14
C LEU A 666 13.37 -19.75 27.78
N PHE A 667 12.91 -19.67 29.03
CA PHE A 667 12.24 -20.80 29.69
C PHE A 667 10.94 -21.20 28.98
N ILE A 668 10.18 -20.23 28.49
CA ILE A 668 8.98 -20.47 27.69
C ILE A 668 9.32 -21.23 26.41
N LEU A 669 10.33 -20.76 25.67
CA LEU A 669 10.74 -21.42 24.44
C LEU A 669 11.20 -22.86 24.68
N LYS A 670 11.89 -23.12 25.80
CA LYS A 670 12.27 -24.48 26.21
C LYS A 670 11.05 -25.36 26.50
N GLU A 671 10.10 -24.87 27.29
CA GLU A 671 8.87 -25.62 27.59
C GLU A 671 7.99 -25.87 26.36
N LEU A 672 7.91 -24.90 25.44
CA LEU A 672 7.24 -25.09 24.15
C LEU A 672 7.98 -26.11 23.28
N SER A 673 9.31 -26.14 23.35
CA SER A 673 10.11 -27.18 22.69
C SER A 673 9.72 -28.57 23.21
N ASP A 674 9.66 -28.73 24.54
CA ASP A 674 9.41 -30.02 25.19
C ASP A 674 8.01 -30.58 24.92
N PHE A 675 7.02 -29.71 24.65
CA PHE A 675 5.64 -30.13 24.38
C PHE A 675 5.53 -31.06 23.16
N HIS A 676 6.37 -30.86 22.13
CA HIS A 676 6.32 -31.68 20.91
C HIS A 676 7.65 -31.69 20.13
N LYS A 677 8.77 -31.97 20.81
CA LYS A 677 10.09 -32.01 20.15
C LYS A 677 10.24 -33.27 19.30
N CYS A 678 10.49 -33.09 18.01
CA CYS A 678 10.84 -34.16 17.08
C CYS A 678 12.07 -33.79 16.25
N GLN A 679 12.83 -34.78 15.82
CA GLN A 679 13.91 -34.63 14.85
C GLN A 679 13.42 -35.19 13.52
N ILE A 680 13.29 -34.34 12.51
CA ILE A 680 12.72 -34.72 11.21
C ILE A 680 13.72 -34.31 10.12
N LEU A 681 13.88 -35.15 9.11
CA LEU A 681 14.55 -34.77 7.88
C LEU A 681 13.82 -33.57 7.27
N HIS A 682 14.52 -32.46 7.03
CA HIS A 682 13.86 -31.21 6.62
C HIS A 682 12.89 -31.37 5.44
N LYS A 683 13.20 -32.19 4.43
CA LYS A 683 12.33 -32.46 3.27
C LYS A 683 11.00 -33.14 3.61
N GLU A 684 10.97 -33.90 4.70
CA GLU A 684 9.79 -34.64 5.15
C GLU A 684 8.87 -33.77 6.01
N SER A 685 9.42 -32.71 6.63
CA SER A 685 8.68 -31.80 7.49
C SER A 685 7.54 -31.07 6.76
N SER A 686 6.44 -30.86 7.47
CA SER A 686 5.32 -30.02 7.04
C SER A 686 5.78 -28.57 6.81
N PHE A 687 6.70 -28.06 7.62
CA PHE A 687 7.31 -26.73 7.44
C PHE A 687 7.90 -26.55 6.04
N TRP A 688 8.73 -27.50 5.58
CA TRP A 688 9.37 -27.44 4.28
C TRP A 688 8.37 -27.53 3.12
N LYS A 689 7.41 -28.46 3.22
CA LYS A 689 6.34 -28.62 2.23
C LYS A 689 5.49 -27.34 2.12
N ASN A 690 5.11 -26.75 3.25
CA ASN A 690 4.34 -25.51 3.31
C ASN A 690 5.13 -24.30 2.79
N LEU A 691 6.46 -24.28 2.96
CA LEU A 691 7.32 -23.26 2.38
C LEU A 691 7.31 -23.35 0.85
N LEU A 692 7.56 -24.54 0.29
CA LEU A 692 7.58 -24.74 -1.16
C LEU A 692 6.21 -24.43 -1.79
N GLN A 693 5.12 -24.91 -1.20
CA GLN A 693 3.76 -24.64 -1.68
C GLN A 693 3.45 -23.13 -1.68
N ARG A 694 3.88 -22.39 -0.65
CA ARG A 694 3.73 -20.93 -0.63
C ARG A 694 4.52 -20.27 -1.75
N ILE A 695 5.76 -20.70 -2.00
CA ILE A 695 6.59 -20.15 -3.08
C ILE A 695 5.91 -20.34 -4.45
N GLU A 696 5.32 -21.51 -4.69
CA GLU A 696 4.57 -21.78 -5.93
C GLU A 696 3.39 -20.83 -6.11
N SER A 697 2.68 -20.47 -5.03
CA SER A 697 1.53 -19.56 -5.08
C SER A 697 1.85 -18.08 -5.32
N ILE A 698 3.11 -17.64 -5.16
CA ILE A 698 3.50 -16.23 -5.25
C ILE A 698 3.36 -15.69 -6.66
N GLN A 699 2.51 -14.69 -6.87
CA GLN A 699 2.28 -14.12 -8.20
C GLN A 699 3.48 -13.36 -8.77
N SER A 700 4.19 -12.59 -7.94
CA SER A 700 5.37 -11.81 -8.38
C SER A 700 6.54 -12.72 -8.77
N ALA A 701 7.01 -12.60 -10.01
CA ALA A 701 8.16 -13.37 -10.50
C ALA A 701 9.47 -13.02 -9.77
N TYR A 702 9.60 -11.77 -9.30
CA TYR A 702 10.77 -11.34 -8.53
C TYR A 702 10.89 -12.07 -7.19
N TYR A 703 9.88 -11.95 -6.32
CA TYR A 703 9.91 -12.58 -5.00
C TYR A 703 9.98 -14.11 -5.07
N ARG A 704 9.26 -14.74 -6.02
CA ARG A 704 9.37 -16.18 -6.28
C ARG A 704 10.81 -16.56 -6.60
N TYR A 705 11.47 -15.85 -7.52
CA TYR A 705 12.87 -16.11 -7.88
C TYR A 705 13.82 -15.98 -6.69
N VAL A 706 13.69 -14.91 -5.89
CA VAL A 706 14.53 -14.71 -4.69
C VAL A 706 14.39 -15.88 -3.71
N LEU A 707 13.16 -16.37 -3.51
CA LEU A 707 12.85 -17.47 -2.60
C LEU A 707 13.35 -18.82 -3.14
N GLU A 708 13.14 -19.12 -4.42
CA GLU A 708 13.62 -20.36 -5.06
C GLU A 708 15.14 -20.47 -4.98
N GLN A 709 15.86 -19.39 -5.29
CA GLN A 709 17.32 -19.36 -5.17
C GLN A 709 17.76 -19.49 -3.71
N GLY A 710 17.00 -18.88 -2.79
CA GLY A 710 17.27 -18.95 -1.36
C GLY A 710 17.13 -20.38 -0.81
N VAL A 711 16.02 -21.04 -1.14
CA VAL A 711 15.73 -22.43 -0.76
C VAL A 711 16.76 -23.38 -1.36
N CYS A 712 17.07 -23.27 -2.65
CA CYS A 712 18.08 -24.12 -3.32
C CYS A 712 19.45 -24.04 -2.63
N ARG A 713 19.83 -22.86 -2.15
CA ARG A 713 21.10 -22.65 -1.45
C ARG A 713 21.09 -23.23 -0.03
N VAL A 714 20.02 -22.99 0.72
CA VAL A 714 19.87 -23.54 2.08
C VAL A 714 19.77 -25.08 2.04
N GLU A 715 19.11 -25.65 1.03
CA GLU A 715 19.03 -27.09 0.82
C GLU A 715 20.43 -27.71 0.62
N LYS A 716 21.31 -27.05 -0.15
CA LYS A 716 22.71 -27.50 -0.31
C LYS A 716 23.50 -27.49 1.00
N TRP A 717 23.25 -26.50 1.87
CA TRP A 717 23.87 -26.45 3.19
C TRP A 717 23.37 -27.55 4.12
N LEU A 718 22.07 -27.86 4.04
CA LEU A 718 21.43 -28.88 4.88
C LEU A 718 21.79 -30.31 4.46
N GLY A 719 21.99 -30.59 3.17
CA GLY A 719 22.25 -31.95 2.68
C GLY A 719 21.12 -32.90 3.05
N ASN A 720 21.41 -33.91 3.89
CA ASN A 720 20.41 -34.84 4.46
C ASN A 720 20.26 -34.65 5.98
N ALA A 721 20.52 -33.45 6.51
CA ALA A 721 20.41 -33.17 7.94
C ALA A 721 18.96 -33.24 8.44
N SER A 722 18.80 -33.83 9.62
CA SER A 722 17.59 -33.70 10.43
C SER A 722 17.66 -32.45 11.28
N LEU A 723 16.54 -31.75 11.42
CA LEU A 723 16.43 -30.54 12.23
C LEU A 723 15.40 -30.76 13.35
N PRO A 724 15.55 -30.06 14.49
CA PRO A 724 14.54 -30.07 15.53
C PRO A 724 13.31 -29.30 15.07
N PHE A 725 12.14 -29.92 15.21
CA PHE A 725 10.84 -29.29 15.06
C PHE A 725 10.08 -29.39 16.37
N HIS A 726 9.32 -28.35 16.71
CA HIS A 726 8.52 -28.31 17.93
C HIS A 726 7.38 -27.30 17.83
N MET A 727 6.58 -27.20 18.90
CA MET A 727 5.49 -26.23 19.00
C MET A 727 6.04 -24.79 18.94
N ARG A 728 5.43 -23.94 18.11
CA ARG A 728 5.61 -22.49 18.10
C ARG A 728 4.31 -21.76 18.44
N HIS A 729 4.45 -20.55 18.95
CA HIS A 729 3.39 -19.57 19.06
C HIS A 729 3.09 -18.88 17.72
N GLY A 730 4.10 -18.61 16.88
CA GLY A 730 3.91 -18.07 15.53
C GLY A 730 3.77 -16.54 15.41
N ASP A 731 3.53 -15.84 16.52
CA ASP A 731 3.64 -14.38 16.65
C ASP A 731 4.24 -14.02 18.01
N PHE A 732 5.34 -14.70 18.36
CA PHE A 732 5.99 -14.55 19.65
C PHE A 732 6.70 -13.19 19.77
N ALA A 733 6.05 -12.23 20.41
CA ALA A 733 6.52 -10.86 20.53
C ALA A 733 6.10 -10.20 21.87
N PRO A 734 6.80 -9.15 22.34
CA PRO A 734 6.50 -8.51 23.63
C PRO A 734 5.08 -7.93 23.74
N TRP A 735 4.44 -7.61 22.62
CA TRP A 735 3.08 -7.06 22.61
C TRP A 735 1.98 -8.12 22.72
N ASN A 736 2.33 -9.40 22.58
CA ASN A 736 1.46 -10.57 22.75
C ASN A 736 1.67 -11.26 24.11
N ALA A 737 2.26 -10.52 25.07
CA ALA A 737 2.55 -11.02 26.40
C ALA A 737 2.28 -9.95 27.48
N TYR A 738 1.77 -10.41 28.63
CA TYR A 738 1.73 -9.64 29.87
C TYR A 738 2.55 -10.32 30.95
N LYS A 739 3.15 -9.55 31.86
CA LYS A 739 3.79 -10.09 33.07
C LYS A 739 2.78 -10.10 34.21
N MET A 740 2.64 -11.25 34.87
CA MET A 740 1.70 -11.45 35.98
C MET A 740 2.19 -12.56 36.92
N ASN A 741 2.21 -12.27 38.22
CA ASN A 741 2.59 -13.24 39.27
C ASN A 741 3.92 -13.98 38.99
N GLY A 742 4.92 -13.27 38.45
CA GLY A 742 6.22 -13.85 38.09
C GLY A 742 6.26 -14.68 36.81
N LYS A 743 5.12 -14.98 36.19
CA LYS A 743 5.00 -15.65 34.88
C LYS A 743 4.67 -14.66 33.76
N LEU A 744 4.79 -15.11 32.52
CA LEU A 744 4.23 -14.40 31.36
C LEU A 744 2.90 -15.03 30.94
N PHE A 745 1.89 -14.21 30.71
CA PHE A 745 0.61 -14.58 30.12
C PHE A 745 0.67 -14.33 28.61
N LEU A 746 0.67 -15.39 27.80
CA LEU A 746 0.82 -15.35 26.34
C LEU A 746 -0.52 -15.51 25.64
N PHE A 747 -0.81 -14.64 24.67
CA PHE A 747 -2.07 -14.63 23.93
C PHE A 747 -1.82 -14.40 22.44
N ASP A 748 -2.86 -14.59 21.61
CA ASP A 748 -2.76 -14.50 20.14
C ASP A 748 -2.09 -15.72 19.48
N TRP A 749 -2.60 -16.90 19.79
CA TRP A 749 -2.09 -18.20 19.31
C TRP A 749 -2.57 -18.60 17.92
N GLU A 750 -3.07 -17.65 17.11
CA GLU A 750 -3.70 -17.97 15.82
C GLU A 750 -2.74 -18.49 14.76
N TYR A 751 -1.44 -18.20 14.88
CA TYR A 751 -0.39 -18.70 13.99
C TYR A 751 0.43 -19.84 14.61
N ALA A 752 -0.05 -20.40 15.73
CA ALA A 752 0.64 -21.47 16.41
C ALA A 752 0.73 -22.72 15.53
N ASP A 753 1.79 -23.49 15.67
CA ASP A 753 2.05 -24.66 14.82
C ASP A 753 2.81 -25.70 15.63
N ARG A 754 2.40 -26.96 15.55
CA ARG A 754 2.97 -28.06 16.34
C ARG A 754 4.30 -28.56 15.79
N GLU A 755 4.57 -28.31 14.52
CA GLU A 755 5.76 -28.78 13.82
C GLU A 755 6.48 -27.62 13.13
N ALA A 756 6.95 -26.66 13.93
CA ALA A 756 7.73 -25.54 13.46
C ALA A 756 9.22 -25.72 13.69
N LEU A 757 10.02 -25.09 12.83
CA LEU A 757 11.48 -25.12 12.92
C LEU A 757 11.98 -24.66 14.30
N GLY A 758 12.94 -25.39 14.86
CA GLY A 758 13.61 -25.05 16.10
C GLY A 758 14.20 -23.64 16.06
N GLY A 759 13.85 -22.80 17.04
CA GLY A 759 14.31 -21.41 17.11
C GLY A 759 13.46 -20.39 16.34
N TRP A 760 12.39 -20.81 15.64
CA TRP A 760 11.56 -19.89 14.87
C TRP A 760 11.01 -18.72 15.71
N ASP A 761 10.40 -18.99 16.86
CA ASP A 761 9.85 -17.94 17.75
C ASP A 761 10.94 -17.05 18.36
N LEU A 762 12.14 -17.60 18.59
CA LEU A 762 13.29 -16.83 19.06
C LEU A 762 13.72 -15.79 18.02
N PHE A 763 13.91 -16.22 16.76
CA PHE A 763 14.24 -15.30 15.67
C PHE A 763 13.10 -14.32 15.41
N HIS A 764 11.85 -14.78 15.53
CA HIS A 764 10.69 -13.91 15.40
C HIS A 764 10.72 -12.77 16.42
N PHE A 765 10.90 -13.09 17.70
CA PHE A 765 10.99 -12.11 18.78
C PHE A 765 12.09 -11.09 18.53
N ILE A 766 13.29 -11.55 18.15
CA ILE A 766 14.45 -10.71 17.92
C ILE A 766 14.22 -9.78 16.72
N VAL A 767 13.87 -10.33 15.56
CA VAL A 767 13.68 -9.54 14.33
C VAL A 767 12.55 -8.54 14.49
N GLN A 768 11.41 -8.93 15.06
CA GLN A 768 10.27 -8.05 15.30
C GLN A 768 10.63 -6.89 16.24
N THR A 769 11.37 -7.16 17.31
CA THR A 769 11.80 -6.14 18.27
C THR A 769 12.77 -5.15 17.63
N LEU A 770 13.82 -5.66 16.97
CA LEU A 770 14.84 -4.82 16.33
C LEU A 770 14.25 -4.00 15.17
N TRP A 771 13.38 -4.59 14.36
CA TRP A 771 12.77 -3.91 13.22
C TRP A 771 11.67 -2.95 13.64
N LEU A 772 10.67 -3.40 14.40
CA LEU A 772 9.46 -2.60 14.65
C LEU A 772 9.62 -1.63 15.81
N LEU A 773 10.36 -2.00 16.87
CA LEU A 773 10.55 -1.15 18.06
C LEU A 773 11.82 -0.31 17.99
N GLU A 774 12.95 -0.88 17.57
CA GLU A 774 14.24 -0.17 17.49
C GLU A 774 14.50 0.49 16.12
N LYS A 775 13.71 0.16 15.10
CA LYS A 775 13.84 0.71 13.72
C LYS A 775 15.21 0.43 13.09
N ARG A 776 15.81 -0.72 13.42
CA ARG A 776 17.08 -1.18 12.83
C ARG A 776 16.90 -1.55 11.35
N THR A 777 17.97 -1.34 10.61
CA THR A 777 18.13 -1.71 9.20
C THR A 777 18.45 -3.20 9.05
N PRO A 778 18.25 -3.80 7.85
CA PRO A 778 18.60 -5.20 7.61
C PRO A 778 20.04 -5.57 8.00
N PRO A 779 21.09 -4.77 7.68
CA PRO A 779 22.46 -5.08 8.12
C PRO A 779 22.63 -5.09 9.64
N GLU A 780 22.01 -4.15 10.35
CA GLU A 780 22.09 -4.08 11.82
C GLU A 780 21.38 -5.28 12.48
N ILE A 781 20.29 -5.79 11.89
CA ILE A 781 19.61 -7.00 12.36
C ILE A 781 20.44 -8.24 12.05
N TYR A 782 21.01 -8.35 10.85
CA TYR A 782 21.93 -9.42 10.47
C TYR A 782 23.11 -9.51 11.45
N ASN A 783 23.78 -8.39 11.72
CA ASN A 783 24.89 -8.36 12.67
C ASN A 783 24.45 -8.68 14.10
N ALA A 784 23.28 -8.20 14.53
CA ALA A 784 22.77 -8.52 15.87
C ALA A 784 22.50 -10.01 16.09
N VAL A 785 22.03 -10.73 15.05
CA VAL A 785 21.71 -12.16 15.13
C VAL A 785 22.95 -13.03 14.88
N LEU A 786 23.72 -12.75 13.83
CA LEU A 786 24.79 -13.64 13.35
C LEU A 786 26.19 -13.22 13.77
N LYS A 787 26.43 -11.93 14.11
CA LYS A 787 27.73 -11.44 14.59
C LYS A 787 27.80 -11.24 16.10
N ASN A 788 26.84 -11.80 16.84
CA ASN A 788 26.87 -11.90 18.30
C ASN A 788 26.94 -10.55 19.06
N GLU A 789 26.43 -9.46 18.47
CA GLU A 789 26.47 -8.15 19.13
C GLU A 789 25.46 -8.02 20.29
N MET A 790 24.35 -8.78 20.28
CA MET A 790 23.30 -8.72 21.31
C MET A 790 22.58 -10.08 21.48
N ASN A 791 22.33 -10.48 22.73
CA ASN A 791 21.63 -11.73 23.11
C ASN A 791 22.36 -13.05 22.79
N SER A 792 23.65 -13.01 22.43
CA SER A 792 24.46 -14.18 22.09
C SER A 792 24.32 -15.31 23.11
N GLN A 793 24.46 -15.00 24.39
CA GLN A 793 24.38 -16.01 25.44
C GLN A 793 22.99 -16.68 25.54
N PHE A 794 21.90 -15.93 25.30
CA PHE A 794 20.55 -16.53 25.29
C PHE A 794 20.35 -17.43 24.06
N MET A 795 20.86 -17.01 22.89
CA MET A 795 20.76 -17.79 21.66
C MET A 795 21.59 -19.07 21.77
N GLU A 796 22.84 -18.96 22.21
CA GLU A 796 23.73 -20.12 22.44
C GLU A 796 23.11 -21.10 23.43
N THR A 797 22.62 -20.62 24.57
CA THR A 797 21.93 -21.45 25.57
C THR A 797 20.69 -22.16 24.99
N TYR A 798 19.98 -21.53 24.05
CA TYR A 798 18.81 -22.13 23.42
C TYR A 798 19.19 -23.15 22.35
N LEU A 799 20.20 -22.86 21.52
CA LEU A 799 20.68 -23.78 20.50
C LEU A 799 21.29 -25.04 21.11
N GLU A 800 22.10 -24.89 22.17
CA GLU A 800 22.61 -26.00 22.97
C GLU A 800 21.47 -26.86 23.52
N TYR A 801 20.38 -26.23 24.00
CA TYR A 801 19.18 -26.94 24.46
C TYR A 801 18.48 -27.73 23.35
N LEU A 802 18.48 -27.20 22.12
CA LEU A 802 17.95 -27.90 20.97
C LEU A 802 18.85 -29.03 20.48
N GLY A 803 20.09 -29.13 20.99
CA GLY A 803 21.10 -30.07 20.53
C GLY A 803 21.74 -29.63 19.21
N LEU A 804 21.82 -28.33 18.98
CA LEU A 804 22.38 -27.73 17.78
C LEU A 804 23.68 -27.00 18.09
N ASP A 805 24.65 -27.10 17.18
CA ASP A 805 25.88 -26.32 17.22
C ASP A 805 25.61 -24.84 16.89
N LYS A 806 26.50 -23.95 17.32
CA LYS A 806 26.45 -22.51 17.05
C LYS A 806 26.40 -22.24 15.54
N ASP A 807 27.09 -23.05 14.74
CA ASP A 807 27.11 -22.91 13.28
C ASP A 807 25.73 -23.14 12.62
N ALA A 808 24.81 -23.83 13.30
CA ALA A 808 23.44 -24.05 12.80
C ALA A 808 22.61 -22.76 12.77
N ILE A 809 22.99 -21.72 13.54
CA ILE A 809 22.24 -20.46 13.65
C ILE A 809 22.01 -19.82 12.27
N HIS A 810 23.00 -19.89 11.40
CA HIS A 810 22.95 -19.29 10.07
C HIS A 810 21.86 -19.94 9.20
N ILE A 811 21.80 -21.27 9.23
CA ILE A 811 20.83 -22.07 8.48
C ILE A 811 19.42 -21.83 9.03
N LEU A 812 19.25 -21.93 10.35
CA LEU A 812 17.93 -21.75 10.98
C LEU A 812 17.38 -20.34 10.77
N PHE A 813 18.23 -19.31 10.88
CA PHE A 813 17.83 -17.94 10.65
C PHE A 813 17.46 -17.70 9.17
N SER A 814 18.22 -18.28 8.24
CA SER A 814 17.90 -18.23 6.80
C SER A 814 16.54 -18.86 6.50
N LEU A 815 16.24 -20.04 7.06
CA LEU A 815 14.95 -20.70 6.91
C LEU A 815 13.80 -19.87 7.49
N TYR A 816 13.98 -19.27 8.66
CA TYR A 816 13.01 -18.34 9.24
C TYR A 816 12.73 -17.16 8.30
N LEU A 817 13.77 -16.55 7.73
CA LEU A 817 13.61 -15.41 6.82
C LEU A 817 12.92 -15.80 5.51
N LEU A 818 13.26 -16.96 4.93
CA LEU A 818 12.59 -17.49 3.74
C LEU A 818 11.10 -17.77 4.01
N ASP A 819 10.79 -18.37 5.15
CA ASP A 819 9.41 -18.60 5.60
C ASP A 819 8.62 -17.31 5.76
N ARG A 820 9.21 -16.28 6.39
CA ARG A 820 8.56 -14.97 6.53
C ARG A 820 8.38 -14.26 5.20
N LEU A 821 9.38 -14.29 4.32
CA LEU A 821 9.28 -13.66 3.01
C LEU A 821 8.22 -14.38 2.16
N ALA A 822 8.20 -15.72 2.15
CA ALA A 822 7.19 -16.51 1.43
C ALA A 822 5.76 -16.26 1.96
N PHE A 823 5.61 -16.19 3.30
CA PHE A 823 4.33 -15.85 3.92
C PHE A 823 3.80 -14.50 3.42
N TYR A 824 4.62 -13.45 3.47
CA TYR A 824 4.14 -12.13 3.09
C TYR A 824 4.05 -11.92 1.57
N ALA A 825 4.89 -12.56 0.77
CA ALA A 825 4.86 -12.44 -0.69
C ALA A 825 3.70 -13.22 -1.32
N SER A 826 3.12 -14.19 -0.61
CA SER A 826 1.89 -14.90 -1.04
C SER A 826 0.61 -14.15 -0.65
N GLU A 827 0.68 -13.18 0.26
CA GLU A 827 -0.46 -12.31 0.59
C GLU A 827 -0.60 -11.14 -0.41
N GLU A 828 -1.74 -11.04 -1.08
CA GLU A 828 -2.03 -10.01 -2.10
C GLU A 828 -1.89 -8.55 -1.63
N LYS A 829 -1.87 -8.28 -0.32
CA LYS A 829 -1.94 -6.91 0.24
C LYS A 829 -0.69 -6.48 1.00
N THR A 830 0.42 -7.21 0.88
CA THR A 830 1.66 -6.82 1.55
C THR A 830 2.32 -5.64 0.85
N GLY A 831 2.66 -4.59 1.61
CA GLY A 831 3.39 -3.44 1.08
C GLY A 831 4.84 -3.74 0.69
N PHE A 832 5.28 -3.19 -0.45
CA PHE A 832 6.64 -3.24 -0.98
C PHE A 832 7.74 -3.07 0.07
N HIS A 833 7.65 -2.06 0.95
CA HIS A 833 8.74 -1.78 1.92
C HIS A 833 8.93 -2.94 2.93
N LYS A 834 7.85 -3.67 3.25
CA LYS A 834 7.90 -4.82 4.16
C LYS A 834 8.59 -6.01 3.49
N LEU A 835 8.21 -6.29 2.24
CA LEU A 835 8.83 -7.33 1.42
C LEU A 835 10.30 -7.03 1.19
N GLN A 836 10.63 -5.78 0.82
CA GLN A 836 12.01 -5.37 0.57
C GLN A 836 12.91 -5.50 1.80
N HIS A 837 12.41 -5.17 2.99
CA HIS A 837 13.16 -5.35 4.22
C HIS A 837 13.56 -6.82 4.45
N LEU A 838 12.61 -7.75 4.24
CA LEU A 838 12.84 -9.19 4.33
C LEU A 838 13.74 -9.71 3.22
N THR A 839 13.55 -9.24 1.97
CA THR A 839 14.41 -9.58 0.83
C THR A 839 15.86 -9.18 1.09
N ASN A 840 16.11 -8.02 1.69
CA ASN A 840 17.46 -7.58 2.05
C ASN A 840 18.07 -8.46 3.15
N LEU A 841 17.29 -8.87 4.16
CA LEU A 841 17.74 -9.82 5.18
C LEU A 841 18.06 -11.19 4.58
N VAL A 842 17.16 -11.74 3.74
CA VAL A 842 17.40 -12.98 3.00
C VAL A 842 18.68 -12.85 2.16
N SER A 843 18.90 -11.70 1.54
CA SER A 843 20.09 -11.50 0.71
C SER A 843 21.39 -11.47 1.51
N LEU A 844 21.36 -10.86 2.70
CA LEU A 844 22.49 -10.86 3.63
C LEU A 844 22.83 -12.26 4.12
N CYS A 845 21.84 -13.03 4.55
CA CYS A 845 22.03 -14.38 5.06
C CYS A 845 22.37 -15.38 3.94
N VAL A 846 21.64 -15.34 2.83
CA VAL A 846 21.78 -16.39 1.81
C VAL A 846 22.89 -16.09 0.80
N TYR A 847 23.16 -14.83 0.49
CA TYR A 847 24.13 -14.45 -0.57
C TYR A 847 25.36 -13.68 -0.06
N GLY A 848 25.47 -13.44 1.24
CA GLY A 848 26.61 -12.75 1.86
C GLY A 848 27.94 -13.51 1.72
N LYS A 849 29.04 -12.76 1.70
CA LYS A 849 30.41 -13.26 1.51
C LYS A 849 30.95 -14.14 2.64
N GLU A 850 30.44 -14.00 3.86
CA GLU A 850 30.99 -14.71 5.03
C GLU A 850 30.73 -16.22 5.00
N HIS A 851 29.86 -16.69 4.11
CA HIS A 851 29.35 -18.07 4.07
C HIS A 851 29.33 -18.66 2.63
N GLN A 852 30.12 -18.08 1.72
CA GLN A 852 30.57 -18.69 0.45
C GLN A 852 31.94 -19.30 0.66
#